data_AF-A0A3A5WZ14-F1
#
_entry.id   AF-A0A3A5WZ14-F1
#
_cell.length_a   1.000
_cell.length_b   1.000
_cell.length_c   1.000
_cell.angle_alpha   90.00
_cell.angle_beta   90.00
_cell.angle_gamma   90.00
#
_symmetry.space_group_name_H-M   'P 1'
#
loop_
_entity.id
_entity.type
_entity.pdbx_description
1 polymer ?
#
loop_
_entity_poly.entity_id
_entity_poly.type
_entity_poly.pdbx_seq_one_letter_code
_entity_poly.pdbx_strand_id
1 'polypeptide(L)'
;MQDGSSDGQGSDPVSARARAGWDVSGLELEVQAHPERADQALEDFDARCSRLTRLIERTAAVDDALARRSPPPIAPTKQDIADLERFESAWTEWSRQHRPYGLVAEAAKAAWEDRGRGQDLSDLLRRFDRLDPAFAIDVHRLERSLADPSTQADLHRALLDLEADQEKQRAAMQITVDRLVAEGLPVPPLSTATLLDGYDALEAWTRLSDDLQRMRLSVDRDVRPFDANVADRLLGRISDVAQAGDRSLTADLDAEIGRIVDGFQRRLDRLNATLDGWRNEGYTLPLEGRALPQDLLDWEANFDEVERLRARHGVAWRRLKEIAHVRPEEAAQAVALAGNLEATEAFIDHVDALHARWGQATAQAQTMLEAWELEGFDTEAWHARVHQDPAAALRDLERHQGHVHRAIDLRRRMDALDLSVEGEGPRTHHDELLRTVDLTPDLLDEVEAWTSRLERRTSRHRSLILEEWTDLRRRGWTDDVSPPPSMSLAEAERHVDAMRKRAKAKRLDGGIEGRVRRRVLEEIEAWAAQGWDVEALKARLENNPMDVGMAMPGLRQAVEDHRRLRRRLEALPWERNAALGAEVLERMQRPEALLDLAHELPDLARRLASSPPDSDAPTWRAWRPTPAPSTPSAPVEGEPTPEPVEASEAFAAPEHEPPRPEPPAPQPSPAPPEAEEEEEEPEEVEEHVPEIEDVAEDVTRDEKTPVMLRTPTSRTAAGEEDLRPMLSALITGLGLDAPDALDAGSVRRTLGPHVQQQPKDIRVTRLLRLILRLLPEALDEASLTQKDLISRLVGMVDTLNAWTCLRLQARHLPNGHGLLEDALVLGEALDRIPGPGRRLPLGEDTHALPSPGDQEDLQAEVMRLDQAVNLPSAGGIR
;
A
#
# COMPACT_ATOMS: atom_id res chain seq x y z
N MET A 1 138.92 28.48 -17.64
CA MET A 1 137.78 29.21 -18.24
C MET A 1 136.73 28.17 -18.63
N GLN A 2 135.53 28.17 -18.07
CA GLN A 2 135.01 29.04 -16.99
C GLN A 2 134.62 28.21 -15.76
N ASP A 3 134.57 28.89 -14.62
CA ASP A 3 134.22 28.32 -13.33
C ASP A 3 132.71 28.09 -13.20
N GLY A 4 132.33 27.15 -12.34
CA GLY A 4 130.95 26.88 -11.94
C GLY A 4 130.95 26.37 -10.50
N SER A 5 130.96 27.30 -9.54
CA SER A 5 131.03 26.96 -8.11
C SER A 5 129.79 26.18 -7.66
N SER A 6 130.01 25.12 -6.89
CA SER A 6 128.96 24.37 -6.24
C SER A 6 128.65 24.96 -4.86
N ASP A 7 127.88 26.05 -4.83
CA ASP A 7 127.46 26.67 -3.58
C ASP A 7 126.25 25.90 -3.00
N GLY A 8 126.51 25.10 -1.96
CA GLY A 8 125.49 24.34 -1.27
C GLY A 8 124.60 25.22 -0.39
N GLN A 9 123.49 25.71 -0.94
CA GLN A 9 122.41 26.26 -0.11
C GLN A 9 121.77 25.11 0.70
N GLY A 10 121.99 25.11 2.02
CA GLY A 10 121.19 24.30 2.93
C GLY A 10 119.73 24.72 2.78
N SER A 11 118.85 23.79 2.41
CA SER A 11 117.43 24.09 2.29
C SER A 11 116.89 24.45 3.66
N ASP A 12 116.37 25.67 3.81
CA ASP A 12 115.59 26.06 4.98
C ASP A 12 114.48 25.01 5.23
N PRO A 13 114.37 24.49 6.47
CA PRO A 13 113.39 23.49 6.84
C PRO A 13 111.93 23.96 6.64
N VAL A 14 111.64 25.26 6.75
CA VAL A 14 110.28 25.80 6.54
C VAL A 14 109.95 25.81 5.05
N SER A 15 110.84 26.35 4.22
CA SER A 15 110.77 26.33 2.75
C SER A 15 110.70 24.93 2.15
N ALA A 16 111.14 23.88 2.87
CA ALA A 16 110.98 22.49 2.44
C ALA A 16 109.54 21.99 2.64
N ARG A 17 108.88 22.37 3.75
CA ARG A 17 107.51 21.99 4.10
C ARG A 17 106.48 22.70 3.22
N ALA A 18 106.70 23.98 2.92
CA ALA A 18 105.92 24.72 1.92
C ALA A 18 105.92 24.01 0.54
N ARG A 19 107.09 23.55 0.09
CA ARG A 19 107.24 22.78 -1.17
C ARG A 19 106.58 21.39 -1.13
N ALA A 20 106.30 20.84 0.05
CA ALA A 20 105.50 19.62 0.22
C ALA A 20 103.98 19.88 0.27
N GLY A 21 103.55 21.14 0.09
CA GLY A 21 102.16 21.56 -0.02
C GLY A 21 101.46 21.88 1.31
N TRP A 22 102.20 22.03 2.41
CA TRP A 22 101.66 22.45 3.71
C TRP A 22 101.54 23.96 3.83
N ASP A 23 100.49 24.46 4.50
CA ASP A 23 100.52 25.85 4.97
C ASP A 23 101.57 26.01 6.09
N VAL A 24 102.55 26.86 5.85
CA VAL A 24 103.62 27.20 6.81
C VAL A 24 103.43 28.57 7.43
N SER A 25 102.36 29.31 7.11
CA SER A 25 102.18 30.71 7.53
C SER A 25 102.28 30.92 9.05
N GLY A 26 101.73 29.98 9.84
CA GLY A 26 101.88 29.99 11.30
C GLY A 26 103.29 29.63 11.78
N LEU A 27 103.93 28.66 11.14
CA LEU A 27 105.30 28.21 11.45
C LEU A 27 106.34 29.29 11.13
N GLU A 28 106.18 30.00 10.01
CA GLU A 28 107.04 31.14 9.65
C GLU A 28 106.97 32.24 10.70
N LEU A 29 105.78 32.58 11.20
CA LEU A 29 105.58 33.56 12.26
C LEU A 29 106.17 33.10 13.60
N GLU A 30 106.00 31.83 13.98
CA GLU A 30 106.47 31.28 15.24
C GLU A 30 108.01 31.17 15.28
N VAL A 31 108.63 30.72 14.19
CA VAL A 31 110.11 30.67 14.02
C VAL A 31 110.72 32.08 13.93
N GLN A 32 110.04 33.06 13.34
CA GLN A 32 110.48 34.46 13.33
C GLN A 32 110.36 35.15 14.70
N ALA A 33 109.33 34.80 15.49
CA ALA A 33 109.12 35.37 16.82
C ALA A 33 110.03 34.77 17.90
N HIS A 34 110.32 33.46 17.81
CA HIS A 34 111.08 32.71 18.80
C HIS A 34 112.16 31.82 18.14
N PRO A 35 113.23 32.40 17.56
CA PRO A 35 114.30 31.64 16.90
C PRO A 35 115.01 30.67 17.87
N GLU A 36 115.04 30.96 19.17
CA GLU A 36 115.54 30.06 20.22
C GLU A 36 114.69 28.81 20.47
N ARG A 37 113.53 28.67 19.79
CA ARG A 37 112.65 27.49 19.82
C ARG A 37 112.37 26.89 18.45
N ALA A 38 113.09 27.32 17.40
CA ALA A 38 112.82 26.92 16.02
C ALA A 38 112.77 25.40 15.83
N ASP A 39 113.68 24.64 16.45
CA ASP A 39 113.70 23.17 16.36
C ASP A 39 112.44 22.53 16.98
N GLN A 40 112.00 23.02 18.15
CA GLN A 40 110.77 22.53 18.79
C GLN A 40 109.52 22.89 17.96
N ALA A 41 109.46 24.10 17.40
CA ALA A 41 108.35 24.51 16.53
C ALA A 41 108.28 23.65 15.26
N LEU A 42 109.42 23.20 14.73
CA LEU A 42 109.50 22.28 13.61
C LEU A 42 109.06 20.85 13.98
N GLU A 43 109.46 20.33 15.15
CA GLU A 43 108.98 19.03 15.66
C GLU A 43 107.47 19.03 15.92
N ASP A 44 106.96 20.08 16.58
CA ASP A 44 105.53 20.25 16.88
C ASP A 44 104.70 20.40 15.58
N PHE A 45 105.24 21.09 14.57
CA PHE A 45 104.61 21.22 13.25
C PHE A 45 104.63 19.89 12.48
N ASP A 46 105.70 19.11 12.52
CA ASP A 46 105.76 17.77 11.91
C ASP A 46 104.80 16.78 12.61
N ALA A 47 104.61 16.91 13.92
CA ALA A 47 103.60 16.17 14.66
C ALA A 47 102.17 16.55 14.21
N ARG A 48 101.90 17.84 13.96
CA ARG A 48 100.61 18.30 13.38
C ARG A 48 100.43 17.82 11.93
N CYS A 49 101.47 17.87 11.10
CA CYS A 49 101.46 17.31 9.74
C CYS A 49 101.15 15.81 9.74
N SER A 50 101.73 15.06 10.68
CA SER A 50 101.52 13.62 10.84
C SER A 50 100.10 13.29 11.30
N ARG A 51 99.54 14.07 12.24
CA ARG A 51 98.13 13.97 12.66
C ARG A 51 97.17 14.27 11.50
N LEU A 52 97.40 15.37 10.78
CA LEU A 52 96.56 15.76 9.66
C LEU A 52 96.63 14.76 8.49
N THR A 53 97.81 14.22 8.17
CA THR A 53 97.95 13.16 7.17
C THR A 53 97.11 11.93 7.54
N ARG A 54 97.17 11.47 8.79
CA ARG A 54 96.34 10.36 9.30
C ARG A 54 94.84 10.68 9.23
N LEU A 55 94.44 11.93 9.47
CA LEU A 55 93.03 12.36 9.37
C LEU A 55 92.52 12.36 7.92
N ILE A 56 93.37 12.71 6.97
CA ILE A 56 93.10 12.63 5.52
C ILE A 56 92.99 11.16 5.08
N GLU A 57 93.91 10.30 5.52
CA GLU A 57 93.83 8.84 5.29
C GLU A 57 92.53 8.25 5.86
N ARG A 58 92.15 8.63 7.08
CA ARG A 58 90.91 8.18 7.75
C ARG A 58 89.64 8.55 7.00
N THR A 59 89.53 9.81 6.58
CA THR A 59 88.34 10.31 5.84
C THR A 59 88.25 9.67 4.45
N ALA A 60 89.38 9.41 3.79
CA ALA A 60 89.45 8.68 2.52
C ALA A 60 89.25 7.15 2.66
N ALA A 61 89.39 6.58 3.85
CA ALA A 61 89.24 5.15 4.14
C ALA A 61 87.83 4.72 4.60
N VAL A 62 86.83 5.58 4.42
CA VAL A 62 85.40 5.25 4.60
C VAL A 62 84.88 4.61 3.31
N ASP A 63 84.24 3.44 3.39
CA ASP A 63 83.58 2.86 2.20
C ASP A 63 82.41 3.75 1.73
N ASP A 64 82.28 3.90 0.41
CA ASP A 64 81.18 4.63 -0.22
C ASP A 64 79.79 4.23 0.31
N ALA A 65 79.59 2.98 0.74
CA ALA A 65 78.32 2.52 1.30
C ALA A 65 77.96 3.26 2.60
N LEU A 66 78.93 3.54 3.47
CA LEU A 66 78.71 4.35 4.67
C LEU A 66 78.56 5.82 4.29
N ALA A 67 79.45 6.35 3.44
CA ALA A 67 79.43 7.75 3.02
C ALA A 67 78.14 8.17 2.28
N ARG A 68 77.49 7.25 1.54
CA ARG A 68 76.18 7.50 0.89
C ARG A 68 75.00 7.54 1.87
N ARG A 69 75.05 6.82 2.99
CA ARG A 69 74.00 6.82 4.03
C ARG A 69 74.19 7.91 5.09
N SER A 70 75.44 8.24 5.38
CA SER A 70 75.83 9.20 6.42
C SER A 70 77.13 9.86 5.98
N PRO A 71 77.08 11.02 5.29
CA PRO A 71 78.28 11.63 4.74
C PRO A 71 79.27 12.01 5.87
N PRO A 72 80.57 11.70 5.73
CA PRO A 72 81.58 12.13 6.70
C PRO A 72 81.75 13.65 6.67
N PRO A 73 82.29 14.26 7.74
CA PRO A 73 82.69 15.67 7.72
C PRO A 73 83.72 15.91 6.61
N ILE A 74 83.72 17.14 6.08
CA ILE A 74 84.58 17.56 4.96
C ILE A 74 86.03 17.15 5.22
N ALA A 75 86.60 16.35 4.32
CA ALA A 75 87.98 15.91 4.40
C ALA A 75 88.91 17.14 4.34
N PRO A 76 89.77 17.36 5.35
CA PRO A 76 90.65 18.53 5.37
C PRO A 76 91.76 18.39 4.32
N THR A 77 92.41 19.50 4.00
CA THR A 77 93.56 19.56 3.09
C THR A 77 94.83 19.89 3.86
N LYS A 78 95.99 19.85 3.20
CA LYS A 78 97.27 20.29 3.78
C LYS A 78 97.33 21.79 4.12
N GLN A 79 96.36 22.60 3.68
CA GLN A 79 96.25 24.01 4.03
C GLN A 79 95.49 24.22 5.35
N ASP A 80 94.68 23.26 5.79
CA ASP A 80 93.82 23.37 6.97
C ASP A 80 94.54 23.05 8.30
N ILE A 81 95.88 23.09 8.33
CA ILE A 81 96.69 22.65 9.47
C ILE A 81 96.53 23.53 10.73
N ALA A 82 96.10 24.77 10.57
CA ALA A 82 95.72 25.65 11.68
C ALA A 82 94.41 25.20 12.37
N ASP A 83 93.47 24.60 11.63
CA ASP A 83 92.14 24.19 12.10
C ASP A 83 92.08 22.70 12.52
N LEU A 84 93.23 22.01 12.60
CA LEU A 84 93.34 20.55 12.82
C LEU A 84 92.45 20.03 13.96
N GLU A 85 92.42 20.69 15.11
CA GLU A 85 91.66 20.25 16.29
C GLU A 85 90.14 20.27 16.07
N ARG A 86 89.65 21.19 15.23
CA ARG A 86 88.25 21.28 14.81
C ARG A 86 87.87 20.12 13.91
N PHE A 87 88.72 19.77 12.95
CA PHE A 87 88.51 18.62 12.06
C PHE A 87 88.62 17.27 12.82
N GLU A 88 89.60 17.12 13.72
CA GLU A 88 89.71 15.94 14.59
C GLU A 88 88.47 15.79 15.50
N SER A 89 87.96 16.89 16.05
CA SER A 89 86.75 16.89 16.89
C SER A 89 85.51 16.47 16.10
N ALA A 90 85.25 17.10 14.95
CA ALA A 90 84.12 16.77 14.09
C ALA A 90 84.18 15.33 13.56
N TRP A 91 85.37 14.86 13.18
CA TRP A 91 85.59 13.47 12.80
C TRP A 91 85.32 12.50 13.96
N THR A 92 85.76 12.83 15.18
CA THR A 92 85.55 11.99 16.36
C THR A 92 84.07 11.92 16.75
N GLU A 93 83.34 13.03 16.66
CA GLU A 93 81.90 13.08 16.92
C GLU A 93 81.11 12.27 15.89
N TRP A 94 81.35 12.48 14.59
CA TRP A 94 80.75 11.68 13.52
C TRP A 94 81.08 10.18 13.67
N SER A 95 82.34 9.86 13.99
CA SER A 95 82.77 8.47 14.19
C SER A 95 82.08 7.81 15.39
N ARG A 96 81.82 8.54 16.48
CA ARG A 96 81.04 8.00 17.62
C ARG A 96 79.60 7.65 17.24
N GLN A 97 79.01 8.39 16.30
CA GLN A 97 77.61 8.21 15.89
C GLN A 97 77.45 7.15 14.78
N HIS A 98 78.39 7.10 13.82
CA HIS A 98 78.24 6.30 12.59
C HIS A 98 79.32 5.23 12.37
N ARG A 99 80.48 5.32 13.05
CA ARG A 99 81.64 4.43 12.85
C ARG A 99 82.39 4.06 14.15
N PRO A 100 81.72 3.64 15.24
CA PRO A 100 82.36 3.42 16.55
C PRO A 100 83.52 2.42 16.52
N TYR A 101 83.35 1.29 15.80
CA TYR A 101 84.40 0.32 15.46
C TYR A 101 85.66 0.95 14.84
N GLY A 102 85.52 2.03 14.07
CA GLY A 102 86.65 2.78 13.52
C GLY A 102 87.54 3.38 14.62
N LEU A 103 86.96 3.90 15.71
CA LEU A 103 87.73 4.46 16.83
C LEU A 103 88.50 3.38 17.61
N VAL A 104 87.94 2.17 17.72
CA VAL A 104 88.60 1.03 18.39
C VAL A 104 89.74 0.48 17.52
N ALA A 105 89.49 0.30 16.22
CA ALA A 105 90.50 -0.13 15.25
C ALA A 105 91.69 0.86 15.18
N GLU A 106 91.41 2.16 15.23
CA GLU A 106 92.43 3.21 15.25
C GLU A 106 93.30 3.19 16.52
N ALA A 107 92.71 2.92 17.69
CA ALA A 107 93.48 2.72 18.92
C ALA A 107 94.37 1.45 18.87
N ALA A 108 93.94 0.43 18.13
CA ALA A 108 94.67 -0.82 17.94
C ALA A 108 95.67 -0.81 16.77
N LYS A 109 95.61 0.18 15.86
CA LYS A 109 96.25 0.17 14.53
C LYS A 109 97.73 -0.23 14.57
N ALA A 110 98.52 0.33 15.48
CA ALA A 110 99.93 0.00 15.64
C ALA A 110 100.18 -1.50 15.92
N ALA A 111 99.38 -2.13 16.78
CA ALA A 111 99.51 -3.56 17.10
C ALA A 111 99.13 -4.48 15.91
N TRP A 112 98.25 -4.01 15.02
CA TRP A 112 97.95 -4.69 13.75
C TRP A 112 99.10 -4.52 12.74
N GLU A 113 99.70 -3.33 12.66
CA GLU A 113 100.86 -3.03 11.81
C GLU A 113 102.12 -3.79 12.25
N ASP A 114 102.44 -3.83 13.55
CA ASP A 114 103.55 -4.59 14.15
C ASP A 114 103.51 -6.10 13.85
N ARG A 115 102.30 -6.65 13.59
CA ARG A 115 102.07 -8.05 13.22
C ARG A 115 101.89 -8.24 11.70
N GLY A 116 102.08 -7.21 10.89
CA GLY A 116 101.95 -7.24 9.43
C GLY A 116 100.50 -7.35 8.91
N ARG A 117 99.49 -7.08 9.76
CA ARG A 117 98.05 -7.26 9.47
C ARG A 117 97.29 -5.96 9.22
N GLY A 118 97.99 -4.85 8.91
CA GLY A 118 97.33 -3.56 8.62
C GLY A 118 96.36 -3.59 7.43
N GLN A 119 96.61 -4.47 6.45
CA GLN A 119 95.68 -4.70 5.34
C GLN A 119 94.42 -5.46 5.79
N ASP A 120 94.55 -6.51 6.60
CA ASP A 120 93.42 -7.24 7.19
C ASP A 120 92.49 -6.30 7.97
N LEU A 121 93.06 -5.38 8.76
CA LEU A 121 92.30 -4.38 9.52
C LEU A 121 91.53 -3.42 8.60
N SER A 122 92.18 -2.98 7.51
CA SER A 122 91.57 -2.07 6.52
C SER A 122 90.41 -2.72 5.77
N ASP A 123 90.53 -4.00 5.42
CA ASP A 123 89.49 -4.77 4.76
C ASP A 123 88.35 -5.16 5.71
N LEU A 124 88.64 -5.46 6.99
CA LEU A 124 87.61 -5.62 8.03
C LEU A 124 86.81 -4.31 8.22
N LEU A 125 87.48 -3.16 8.32
CA LEU A 125 86.81 -1.86 8.43
C LEU A 125 85.91 -1.57 7.22
N ARG A 126 86.38 -1.83 5.99
CA ARG A 126 85.57 -1.65 4.78
C ARG A 126 84.33 -2.56 4.75
N ARG A 127 84.41 -3.75 5.35
CA ARG A 127 83.26 -4.67 5.50
C ARG A 127 82.28 -4.16 6.57
N PHE A 128 82.75 -3.69 7.72
CA PHE A 128 81.90 -3.05 8.74
C PHE A 128 81.17 -1.81 8.19
N ASP A 129 81.84 -0.96 7.40
CA ASP A 129 81.22 0.20 6.75
C ASP A 129 80.04 -0.19 5.83
N ARG A 130 80.08 -1.39 5.22
CA ARG A 130 79.05 -1.88 4.29
C ARG A 130 77.83 -2.49 4.97
N LEU A 131 77.93 -2.88 6.25
CA LEU A 131 76.80 -3.40 7.00
C LEU A 131 75.74 -2.31 7.20
N ASP A 132 74.47 -2.72 7.24
CA ASP A 132 73.30 -1.88 7.42
C ASP A 132 73.14 -1.46 8.90
N PRO A 133 72.66 -0.24 9.21
CA PRO A 133 72.38 0.20 10.58
C PRO A 133 71.52 -0.76 11.42
N ALA A 134 70.68 -1.60 10.79
CA ALA A 134 69.93 -2.66 11.47
C ALA A 134 70.83 -3.63 12.29
N PHE A 135 72.09 -3.83 11.86
CA PHE A 135 73.08 -4.72 12.48
C PHE A 135 73.97 -4.03 13.52
N ALA A 136 73.77 -2.74 13.83
CA ALA A 136 74.67 -1.99 14.72
C ALA A 136 74.89 -2.63 16.12
N ILE A 137 73.92 -3.39 16.63
CA ILE A 137 74.05 -4.12 17.90
C ILE A 137 75.03 -5.29 17.78
N ASP A 138 75.05 -5.98 16.64
CA ASP A 138 75.94 -7.11 16.39
C ASP A 138 77.36 -6.61 16.05
N VAL A 139 77.48 -5.53 15.28
CA VAL A 139 78.75 -4.82 15.04
C VAL A 139 79.41 -4.42 16.37
N HIS A 140 78.65 -3.83 17.30
CA HIS A 140 79.16 -3.41 18.62
C HIS A 140 79.70 -4.57 19.49
N ARG A 141 79.34 -5.82 19.20
CA ARG A 141 79.93 -7.00 19.87
C ARG A 141 81.33 -7.30 19.34
N LEU A 142 81.50 -7.18 18.02
CA LEU A 142 82.76 -7.46 17.33
C LEU A 142 83.80 -6.36 17.57
N GLU A 143 83.37 -5.13 17.87
CA GLU A 143 84.23 -4.01 18.28
C GLU A 143 85.27 -4.40 19.33
N ARG A 144 84.86 -5.15 20.36
CA ARG A 144 85.76 -5.51 21.47
C ARG A 144 86.91 -6.44 21.04
N SER A 145 86.73 -7.17 19.95
CA SER A 145 87.74 -8.09 19.39
C SER A 145 88.75 -7.36 18.48
N LEU A 146 88.35 -6.27 17.81
CA LEU A 146 89.26 -5.44 17.00
C LEU A 146 90.47 -4.89 17.77
N ALA A 147 90.41 -4.87 19.11
CA ALA A 147 91.50 -4.49 19.98
C ALA A 147 92.71 -5.46 19.97
N ASP A 148 92.54 -6.75 19.61
CA ASP A 148 93.66 -7.70 19.50
C ASP A 148 93.71 -8.36 18.09
N PRO A 149 94.80 -8.12 17.31
CA PRO A 149 95.04 -8.76 16.02
C PRO A 149 95.05 -10.29 16.02
N SER A 150 95.11 -10.97 17.18
CA SER A 150 95.00 -12.43 17.25
C SER A 150 93.62 -12.93 16.80
N THR A 151 92.55 -12.17 17.09
CA THR A 151 91.14 -12.55 16.89
C THR A 151 90.65 -12.46 15.43
N GLN A 152 91.54 -12.04 14.51
CA GLN A 152 91.22 -11.76 13.10
C GLN A 152 90.42 -12.87 12.39
N ALA A 153 90.68 -14.14 12.69
CA ALA A 153 90.00 -15.27 12.04
C ALA A 153 88.54 -15.42 12.50
N ASP A 154 88.26 -15.15 13.77
CA ASP A 154 86.91 -15.26 14.35
C ASP A 154 86.09 -14.01 14.08
N LEU A 155 86.73 -12.82 14.07
CA LEU A 155 86.19 -11.59 13.49
C LEU A 155 85.76 -11.81 12.03
N HIS A 156 86.63 -12.40 11.20
CA HIS A 156 86.34 -12.62 9.79
C HIS A 156 85.12 -13.53 9.58
N ARG A 157 85.00 -14.60 10.37
CA ARG A 157 83.83 -15.52 10.36
C ARG A 157 82.55 -14.80 10.78
N ALA A 158 82.53 -14.19 11.96
CA ALA A 158 81.33 -13.52 12.45
C ALA A 158 80.85 -12.40 11.50
N LEU A 159 81.77 -11.71 10.83
CA LEU A 159 81.41 -10.72 9.81
C LEU A 159 80.87 -11.36 8.52
N LEU A 160 81.33 -12.56 8.11
CA LEU A 160 80.71 -13.32 7.01
C LEU A 160 79.28 -13.74 7.35
N ASP A 161 79.04 -14.17 8.59
CA ASP A 161 77.70 -14.58 9.05
C ASP A 161 76.72 -13.40 9.06
N LEU A 162 77.16 -12.20 9.47
CA LEU A 162 76.37 -10.96 9.42
C LEU A 162 76.15 -10.46 7.98
N GLU A 163 77.15 -10.55 7.09
CA GLU A 163 76.99 -10.25 5.66
C GLU A 163 75.98 -11.19 4.99
N ALA A 164 76.01 -12.49 5.33
CA ALA A 164 75.05 -13.46 4.83
C ALA A 164 73.63 -13.20 5.35
N ASP A 165 73.46 -12.82 6.62
CA ASP A 165 72.16 -12.44 7.19
C ASP A 165 71.60 -11.14 6.57
N GLN A 166 72.45 -10.15 6.30
CA GLN A 166 72.06 -8.95 5.56
C GLN A 166 71.55 -9.30 4.16
N GLU A 167 72.23 -10.20 3.45
CA GLU A 167 71.82 -10.60 2.11
C GLU A 167 70.52 -11.43 2.14
N LYS A 168 70.32 -12.28 3.16
CA LYS A 168 69.01 -12.94 3.41
C LYS A 168 67.89 -11.92 3.59
N GLN A 169 68.10 -10.87 4.39
CA GLN A 169 67.09 -9.82 4.60
C GLN A 169 66.82 -9.00 3.32
N ARG A 170 67.85 -8.72 2.51
CA ARG A 170 67.70 -8.02 1.22
C ARG A 170 66.96 -8.86 0.18
N ALA A 171 67.29 -10.16 0.09
CA ALA A 171 66.58 -11.10 -0.77
C ALA A 171 65.10 -11.26 -0.35
N ALA A 172 64.82 -11.36 0.95
CA ALA A 172 63.46 -11.40 1.48
C ALA A 172 62.67 -10.13 1.14
N MET A 173 63.26 -8.95 1.34
CA MET A 173 62.70 -7.65 0.94
C MET A 173 62.37 -7.62 -0.56
N GLN A 174 63.31 -8.06 -1.42
CA GLN A 174 63.11 -8.09 -2.87
C GLN A 174 61.96 -9.02 -3.29
N ILE A 175 61.81 -10.20 -2.67
CA ILE A 175 60.68 -11.11 -2.96
C ILE A 175 59.33 -10.44 -2.69
N THR A 176 59.21 -9.62 -1.65
CA THR A 176 58.00 -8.81 -1.42
C THR A 176 57.81 -7.68 -2.44
N VAL A 177 58.88 -7.02 -2.88
CA VAL A 177 58.81 -6.02 -3.98
C VAL A 177 58.33 -6.68 -5.27
N ASP A 178 58.94 -7.80 -5.66
CA ASP A 178 58.60 -8.54 -6.88
C ASP A 178 57.14 -9.02 -6.88
N ARG A 179 56.64 -9.47 -5.70
CA ARG A 179 55.22 -9.82 -5.53
C ARG A 179 54.31 -8.61 -5.76
N LEU A 180 54.57 -7.48 -5.11
CA LEU A 180 53.72 -6.28 -5.21
C LEU A 180 53.72 -5.68 -6.63
N VAL A 181 54.87 -5.73 -7.32
CA VAL A 181 54.98 -5.36 -8.74
C VAL A 181 54.18 -6.33 -9.63
N ALA A 182 54.19 -7.63 -9.34
CA ALA A 182 53.35 -8.62 -10.04
C ALA A 182 51.84 -8.46 -9.76
N GLU A 183 51.46 -7.90 -8.60
CA GLU A 183 50.08 -7.48 -8.28
C GLU A 183 49.68 -6.15 -8.97
N GLY A 184 50.62 -5.47 -9.64
CA GLY A 184 50.40 -4.28 -10.46
C GLY A 184 50.75 -2.95 -9.78
N LEU A 185 51.41 -2.95 -8.62
CA LEU A 185 51.74 -1.74 -7.86
C LEU A 185 53.08 -1.12 -8.29
N PRO A 186 53.20 0.22 -8.40
CA PRO A 186 54.41 0.92 -8.83
C PRO A 186 55.45 1.06 -7.71
N VAL A 187 55.84 -0.06 -7.10
CA VAL A 187 56.79 -0.07 -5.97
C VAL A 187 58.19 0.38 -6.43
N PRO A 188 58.80 1.42 -5.83
CA PRO A 188 60.14 1.88 -6.20
C PRO A 188 61.24 0.90 -5.75
N PRO A 189 62.39 0.85 -6.44
CA PRO A 189 63.49 -0.05 -6.07
C PRO A 189 64.15 0.39 -4.75
N LEU A 190 64.04 -0.45 -3.72
CA LEU A 190 64.51 -0.17 -2.35
C LEU A 190 66.02 -0.42 -2.15
N SER A 191 66.79 -0.63 -3.22
CA SER A 191 68.21 -1.04 -3.17
C SER A 191 69.16 -0.02 -2.53
N THR A 192 68.72 1.24 -2.38
CA THR A 192 69.49 2.32 -1.74
C THR A 192 68.96 2.73 -0.36
N ALA A 193 67.83 2.17 0.08
CA ALA A 193 67.28 2.40 1.42
C ALA A 193 68.11 1.65 2.49
N THR A 194 67.97 2.02 3.77
CA THR A 194 68.34 1.07 4.83
C THR A 194 67.31 -0.05 4.89
N LEU A 195 67.67 -1.18 5.50
CA LEU A 195 66.71 -2.28 5.71
C LEU A 195 65.49 -1.82 6.52
N LEU A 196 65.64 -0.89 7.46
CA LEU A 196 64.51 -0.37 8.23
C LEU A 196 63.56 0.45 7.34
N ASP A 197 64.08 1.46 6.63
CA ASP A 197 63.26 2.31 5.75
C ASP A 197 62.59 1.50 4.62
N GLY A 198 63.29 0.48 4.11
CA GLY A 198 62.77 -0.43 3.08
C GLY A 198 61.61 -1.30 3.58
N TYR A 199 61.68 -1.83 4.80
CA TYR A 199 60.58 -2.58 5.39
C TYR A 199 59.40 -1.67 5.78
N ASP A 200 59.64 -0.48 6.31
CA ASP A 200 58.58 0.48 6.64
C ASP A 200 57.86 0.97 5.35
N ALA A 201 58.60 1.15 4.25
CA ALA A 201 58.01 1.44 2.93
C ALA A 201 57.18 0.25 2.39
N LEU A 202 57.67 -0.99 2.52
CA LEU A 202 56.91 -2.19 2.16
C LEU A 202 55.62 -2.35 2.99
N GLU A 203 55.63 -1.98 4.28
CA GLU A 203 54.45 -2.01 5.15
C GLU A 203 53.35 -1.04 4.66
N ALA A 204 53.73 0.07 4.00
CA ALA A 204 52.78 0.96 3.34
C ALA A 204 52.21 0.35 2.03
N TRP A 205 53.05 -0.26 1.20
CA TRP A 205 52.62 -0.88 -0.06
C TRP A 205 51.80 -2.16 0.12
N THR A 206 52.13 -2.99 1.10
CA THR A 206 51.33 -4.19 1.45
C THR A 206 49.94 -3.79 1.94
N ARG A 207 49.84 -2.82 2.85
CA ARG A 207 48.54 -2.23 3.25
C ARG A 207 47.75 -1.68 2.07
N LEU A 208 48.41 -1.00 1.12
CA LEU A 208 47.74 -0.52 -0.09
C LEU A 208 47.21 -1.71 -0.93
N SER A 209 47.98 -2.80 -1.08
CA SER A 209 47.47 -4.01 -1.74
C SER A 209 46.26 -4.59 -0.99
N ASP A 210 46.33 -4.75 0.34
CA ASP A 210 45.24 -5.29 1.16
C ASP A 210 43.97 -4.40 1.13
N ASP A 211 44.13 -3.07 1.09
CA ASP A 211 43.03 -2.11 0.90
C ASP A 211 42.37 -2.33 -0.48
N LEU A 212 43.16 -2.37 -1.56
CA LEU A 212 42.67 -2.57 -2.93
C LEU A 212 42.07 -3.98 -3.17
N GLN A 213 42.64 -5.03 -2.56
CA GLN A 213 42.12 -6.41 -2.61
C GLN A 213 40.73 -6.49 -1.96
N ARG A 214 40.55 -5.85 -0.80
CA ARG A 214 39.23 -5.78 -0.12
C ARG A 214 38.21 -5.02 -0.96
N MET A 215 38.60 -3.93 -1.62
CA MET A 215 37.73 -3.19 -2.54
C MET A 215 37.31 -4.04 -3.74
N ARG A 216 38.23 -4.76 -4.39
CA ARG A 216 37.90 -5.69 -5.49
C ARG A 216 36.90 -6.75 -5.04
N LEU A 217 37.15 -7.39 -3.90
CA LEU A 217 36.26 -8.41 -3.34
C LEU A 217 34.88 -7.87 -2.96
N SER A 218 34.78 -6.64 -2.43
CA SER A 218 33.47 -6.01 -2.16
C SER A 218 32.75 -5.64 -3.46
N VAL A 219 33.45 -5.11 -4.47
CA VAL A 219 32.83 -4.83 -5.77
C VAL A 219 32.32 -6.11 -6.46
N ASP A 220 33.12 -7.18 -6.49
CA ASP A 220 32.72 -8.47 -7.10
C ASP A 220 31.62 -9.20 -6.31
N ARG A 221 31.54 -9.03 -4.98
CA ARG A 221 30.52 -9.69 -4.13
C ARG A 221 29.25 -8.86 -3.93
N ASP A 222 29.38 -7.55 -3.76
CA ASP A 222 28.31 -6.67 -3.25
C ASP A 222 27.78 -5.68 -4.29
N VAL A 223 28.47 -5.46 -5.41
CA VAL A 223 28.03 -4.56 -6.50
C VAL A 223 27.75 -5.34 -7.78
N ARG A 224 28.64 -6.26 -8.17
CA ARG A 224 28.53 -7.04 -9.42
C ARG A 224 27.23 -7.84 -9.54
N PRO A 225 26.64 -8.39 -8.45
CA PRO A 225 25.33 -9.04 -8.55
C PRO A 225 24.16 -8.09 -8.83
N PHE A 226 24.32 -6.76 -8.69
CA PHE A 226 23.28 -5.77 -9.02
C PHE A 226 23.51 -5.11 -10.38
N ASP A 227 24.74 -4.65 -10.67
CA ASP A 227 25.10 -4.05 -11.97
C ASP A 227 26.58 -4.29 -12.32
N ALA A 228 26.81 -5.15 -13.32
CA ALA A 228 28.13 -5.43 -13.86
C ALA A 228 28.83 -4.17 -14.44
N ASN A 229 28.07 -3.23 -15.02
CA ASN A 229 28.62 -2.00 -15.60
C ASN A 229 29.03 -0.98 -14.53
N VAL A 230 28.40 -0.98 -13.35
CA VAL A 230 28.91 -0.23 -12.18
C VAL A 230 30.14 -0.93 -11.61
N ALA A 231 30.09 -2.27 -11.46
CA ALA A 231 31.21 -3.04 -10.94
C ALA A 231 32.49 -2.88 -11.78
N ASP A 232 32.41 -3.06 -13.10
CA ASP A 232 33.57 -2.93 -14.00
C ASP A 232 34.13 -1.49 -14.04
N ARG A 233 33.29 -0.45 -13.86
CA ARG A 233 33.74 0.95 -13.69
C ARG A 233 34.48 1.17 -12.35
N LEU A 234 34.01 0.56 -11.27
CA LEU A 234 34.70 0.62 -9.97
C LEU A 234 36.02 -0.16 -10.00
N LEU A 235 36.05 -1.37 -10.61
CA LEU A 235 37.27 -2.14 -10.82
C LEU A 235 38.31 -1.37 -11.66
N GLY A 236 37.86 -0.64 -12.69
CA GLY A 236 38.69 0.30 -13.44
C GLY A 236 39.33 1.36 -12.54
N ARG A 237 38.54 2.06 -11.72
CA ARG A 237 39.05 3.08 -10.78
C ARG A 237 39.97 2.50 -9.69
N ILE A 238 39.72 1.27 -9.23
CA ILE A 238 40.63 0.56 -8.32
C ILE A 238 41.97 0.30 -9.03
N SER A 239 41.98 0.00 -10.33
CA SER A 239 43.21 -0.09 -11.13
C SER A 239 43.91 1.26 -11.31
N ASP A 240 43.17 2.35 -11.48
CA ASP A 240 43.74 3.70 -11.59
C ASP A 240 44.43 4.11 -10.28
N VAL A 241 43.80 3.87 -9.13
CA VAL A 241 44.41 4.13 -7.80
C VAL A 241 45.62 3.21 -7.56
N ALA A 242 45.58 1.95 -7.99
CA ALA A 242 46.73 1.06 -7.92
C ALA A 242 47.93 1.59 -8.73
N GLN A 243 47.70 2.15 -9.92
CA GLN A 243 48.74 2.78 -10.75
C GLN A 243 49.22 4.14 -10.21
N ALA A 244 48.36 4.88 -9.52
CA ALA A 244 48.74 6.13 -8.84
C ALA A 244 49.61 5.88 -7.59
N GLY A 245 49.39 4.76 -6.89
CA GLY A 245 50.13 4.39 -5.68
C GLY A 245 49.79 5.24 -4.44
N ASP A 246 48.77 6.10 -4.52
CA ASP A 246 48.37 7.00 -3.44
C ASP A 246 47.30 6.36 -2.55
N ARG A 247 47.65 6.16 -1.26
CA ARG A 247 46.75 5.57 -0.27
C ARG A 247 45.63 6.52 0.17
N SER A 248 45.74 7.83 0.00
CA SER A 248 44.66 8.77 0.33
C SER A 248 43.40 8.52 -0.50
N LEU A 249 43.58 8.22 -1.79
CA LEU A 249 42.51 7.93 -2.75
C LEU A 249 41.73 6.64 -2.44
N THR A 250 42.29 5.73 -1.63
CA THR A 250 41.59 4.50 -1.23
C THR A 250 40.42 4.80 -0.30
N ALA A 251 40.56 5.72 0.65
CA ALA A 251 39.52 6.04 1.62
C ALA A 251 38.27 6.64 0.95
N ASP A 252 38.45 7.55 0.00
CA ASP A 252 37.36 8.15 -0.78
C ASP A 252 36.64 7.10 -1.66
N LEU A 253 37.40 6.15 -2.22
CA LEU A 253 36.88 5.07 -3.07
C LEU A 253 36.12 4.02 -2.25
N ASP A 254 36.61 3.65 -1.06
CA ASP A 254 35.93 2.76 -0.11
C ASP A 254 34.58 3.37 0.32
N ALA A 255 34.60 4.67 0.68
CA ALA A 255 33.40 5.41 1.03
C ALA A 255 32.42 5.55 -0.15
N GLU A 256 32.87 5.47 -1.41
CA GLU A 256 32.00 5.43 -2.58
C GLU A 256 31.42 4.03 -2.84
N ILE A 257 32.24 2.98 -2.76
CA ILE A 257 31.80 1.58 -2.87
C ILE A 257 30.74 1.29 -1.80
N GLY A 258 30.99 1.66 -0.54
CA GLY A 258 30.03 1.51 0.55
C GLY A 258 28.70 2.24 0.28
N ARG A 259 28.74 3.50 -0.19
CA ARG A 259 27.52 4.25 -0.57
C ARG A 259 26.74 3.60 -1.72
N ILE A 260 27.42 2.96 -2.66
CA ILE A 260 26.80 2.25 -3.79
C ILE A 260 26.15 0.94 -3.32
N VAL A 261 26.86 0.15 -2.50
CA VAL A 261 26.37 -1.10 -1.90
C VAL A 261 25.15 -0.83 -1.02
N ASP A 262 25.24 0.13 -0.08
CA ASP A 262 24.12 0.58 0.74
C ASP A 262 22.93 1.04 -0.12
N GLY A 263 23.19 1.75 -1.21
CA GLY A 263 22.17 2.23 -2.14
C GLY A 263 21.40 1.07 -2.79
N PHE A 264 22.10 0.05 -3.26
CA PHE A 264 21.49 -1.15 -3.85
C PHE A 264 20.76 -2.02 -2.82
N GLN A 265 21.36 -2.27 -1.66
CA GLN A 265 20.74 -3.06 -0.59
C GLN A 265 19.43 -2.42 -0.11
N ARG A 266 19.44 -1.12 0.22
CA ARG A 266 18.24 -0.38 0.66
C ARG A 266 17.13 -0.34 -0.41
N ARG A 267 17.46 -0.44 -1.71
CA ARG A 267 16.47 -0.57 -2.80
C ARG A 267 15.89 -1.97 -2.87
N LEU A 268 16.74 -3.01 -2.78
CA LEU A 268 16.32 -4.41 -2.74
C LEU A 268 15.44 -4.73 -1.51
N ASP A 269 15.77 -4.18 -0.36
CA ASP A 269 14.99 -4.34 0.88
C ASP A 269 13.60 -3.68 0.75
N ARG A 270 13.54 -2.48 0.17
CA ARG A 270 12.26 -1.79 -0.12
C ARG A 270 11.42 -2.56 -1.13
N LEU A 271 12.03 -3.03 -2.22
CA LEU A 271 11.35 -3.86 -3.22
C LEU A 271 10.76 -5.12 -2.57
N ASN A 272 11.58 -5.88 -1.84
CA ASN A 272 11.14 -7.10 -1.17
C ASN A 272 10.10 -6.83 -0.07
N ALA A 273 10.19 -5.74 0.68
CA ALA A 273 9.16 -5.35 1.64
C ALA A 273 7.81 -5.07 0.97
N THR A 274 7.81 -4.40 -0.18
CA THR A 274 6.58 -4.13 -0.96
C THR A 274 6.02 -5.42 -1.58
N LEU A 275 6.86 -6.28 -2.15
CA LEU A 275 6.43 -7.58 -2.71
C LEU A 275 5.91 -8.53 -1.63
N ASP A 276 6.56 -8.60 -0.46
CA ASP A 276 6.09 -9.36 0.70
C ASP A 276 4.80 -8.74 1.28
N GLY A 277 4.63 -7.41 1.22
CA GLY A 277 3.36 -6.73 1.50
C GLY A 277 2.23 -7.18 0.57
N TRP A 278 2.46 -7.21 -0.75
CA TRP A 278 1.47 -7.70 -1.73
C TRP A 278 1.15 -9.19 -1.52
N ARG A 279 2.12 -10.02 -1.11
CA ARG A 279 1.87 -11.42 -0.72
C ARG A 279 0.98 -11.54 0.52
N ASN A 280 1.18 -10.68 1.52
CA ASN A 280 0.33 -10.63 2.73
C ASN A 280 -1.11 -10.16 2.42
N GLU A 281 -1.30 -9.32 1.40
CA GLU A 281 -2.63 -8.98 0.86
C GLU A 281 -3.28 -10.15 0.06
N GLY A 282 -2.52 -11.20 -0.24
CA GLY A 282 -2.97 -12.39 -0.98
C GLY A 282 -2.63 -12.40 -2.48
N TYR A 283 -1.81 -11.47 -2.98
CA TYR A 283 -1.39 -11.50 -4.39
C TYR A 283 -0.33 -12.57 -4.63
N THR A 284 -0.50 -13.34 -5.70
CA THR A 284 0.47 -14.32 -6.19
C THR A 284 1.30 -13.67 -7.28
N LEU A 285 2.62 -13.70 -7.11
CA LEU A 285 3.62 -13.12 -8.00
C LEU A 285 4.34 -14.22 -8.81
N PRO A 286 4.88 -13.92 -10.00
CA PRO A 286 5.60 -14.91 -10.82
C PRO A 286 6.84 -15.51 -10.13
N LEU A 287 7.46 -14.75 -9.22
CA LEU A 287 8.63 -15.18 -8.44
C LEU A 287 8.21 -15.81 -7.11
N GLU A 288 8.48 -17.11 -7.00
CA GLU A 288 8.42 -17.87 -5.75
C GLU A 288 9.55 -17.44 -4.80
N GLY A 289 9.24 -16.49 -3.91
CA GLY A 289 10.19 -15.99 -2.89
C GLY A 289 10.76 -14.61 -3.21
N ARG A 290 11.81 -14.22 -2.49
CA ARG A 290 12.36 -12.86 -2.56
C ARG A 290 13.11 -12.61 -3.87
N ALA A 291 12.97 -11.40 -4.40
CA ALA A 291 13.77 -10.92 -5.52
C ALA A 291 15.24 -10.89 -5.10
N LEU A 292 16.11 -11.36 -6.00
CA LEU A 292 17.56 -11.42 -5.82
C LEU A 292 18.22 -10.10 -6.27
N PRO A 293 19.47 -9.82 -5.86
CA PRO A 293 20.22 -8.64 -6.30
C PRO A 293 20.20 -8.40 -7.82
N GLN A 294 20.31 -9.48 -8.59
CA GLN A 294 20.35 -9.47 -10.06
C GLN A 294 19.00 -9.06 -10.68
N ASP A 295 17.90 -9.31 -9.99
CA ASP A 295 16.55 -9.05 -10.50
C ASP A 295 16.12 -7.60 -10.23
N LEU A 296 16.87 -6.84 -9.40
CA LEU A 296 16.46 -5.52 -8.89
C LEU A 296 16.19 -4.51 -10.01
N LEU A 297 17.09 -4.40 -10.99
CA LEU A 297 16.97 -3.43 -12.07
C LEU A 297 15.84 -3.79 -13.05
N ASP A 298 15.66 -5.08 -13.32
CA ASP A 298 14.56 -5.58 -14.15
C ASP A 298 13.21 -5.38 -13.43
N TRP A 299 13.17 -5.54 -12.11
CA TRP A 299 12.00 -5.19 -11.30
C TRP A 299 11.72 -3.69 -11.34
N GLU A 300 12.69 -2.82 -11.06
CA GLU A 300 12.50 -1.36 -11.07
C GLU A 300 12.08 -0.82 -12.44
N ALA A 301 12.55 -1.42 -13.54
CA ALA A 301 12.14 -1.05 -14.90
C ALA A 301 10.66 -1.38 -15.19
N ASN A 302 10.12 -2.45 -14.58
CA ASN A 302 8.76 -2.94 -14.82
C ASN A 302 7.78 -2.67 -13.66
N PHE A 303 8.25 -2.12 -12.53
CA PHE A 303 7.47 -2.01 -11.28
C PHE A 303 6.17 -1.22 -11.46
N ASP A 304 6.26 -0.08 -12.15
CA ASP A 304 5.15 0.77 -12.56
C ASP A 304 4.03 0.00 -13.31
N GLU A 305 4.39 -0.99 -14.15
CA GLU A 305 3.43 -1.78 -14.90
C GLU A 305 2.80 -2.87 -14.04
N VAL A 306 3.59 -3.55 -13.20
CA VAL A 306 3.08 -4.54 -12.23
C VAL A 306 2.16 -3.87 -11.20
N GLU A 307 2.46 -2.65 -10.74
CA GLU A 307 1.59 -1.91 -9.84
C GLU A 307 0.27 -1.50 -10.53
N ARG A 308 0.30 -1.06 -11.79
CA ARG A 308 -0.92 -0.78 -12.57
C ARG A 308 -1.76 -2.04 -12.78
N LEU A 309 -1.14 -3.20 -13.02
CA LEU A 309 -1.81 -4.49 -13.09
C LEU A 309 -2.44 -4.86 -11.75
N ARG A 310 -1.71 -4.76 -10.63
CA ARG A 310 -2.24 -4.95 -9.26
C ARG A 310 -3.41 -4.01 -8.96
N ALA A 311 -3.33 -2.74 -9.34
CA ALA A 311 -4.42 -1.78 -9.14
C ALA A 311 -5.70 -2.17 -9.91
N ARG A 312 -5.56 -2.61 -11.17
CA ARG A 312 -6.69 -3.14 -11.99
C ARG A 312 -7.26 -4.41 -11.37
N HIS A 313 -6.42 -5.36 -10.99
CA HIS A 313 -6.81 -6.62 -10.33
C HIS A 313 -7.56 -6.34 -9.01
N GLY A 314 -7.08 -5.42 -8.20
CA GLY A 314 -7.69 -5.02 -6.92
C GLY A 314 -9.04 -4.31 -7.05
N VAL A 315 -9.35 -3.68 -8.19
CA VAL A 315 -10.71 -3.18 -8.49
C VAL A 315 -11.65 -4.35 -8.78
N ALA A 316 -11.26 -5.27 -9.66
CA ALA A 316 -12.06 -6.47 -9.96
C ALA A 316 -12.20 -7.39 -8.73
N TRP A 317 -11.20 -7.45 -7.85
CA TRP A 317 -11.26 -8.29 -6.65
C TRP A 317 -12.20 -7.73 -5.57
N ARG A 318 -12.32 -6.41 -5.43
CA ARG A 318 -13.35 -5.80 -4.57
C ARG A 318 -14.76 -6.14 -5.09
N ARG A 319 -15.01 -5.88 -6.38
CA ARG A 319 -16.24 -6.29 -7.08
C ARG A 319 -16.57 -7.78 -6.87
N LEU A 320 -15.58 -8.67 -6.99
CA LEU A 320 -15.78 -10.10 -6.80
C LEU A 320 -16.23 -10.45 -5.37
N LYS A 321 -15.71 -9.78 -4.33
CA LYS A 321 -16.06 -10.08 -2.93
C LYS A 321 -17.55 -9.88 -2.65
N GLU A 322 -18.18 -8.90 -3.29
CA GLU A 322 -19.61 -8.60 -3.18
C GLU A 322 -20.46 -9.78 -3.71
N ILE A 323 -20.22 -10.23 -4.95
CA ILE A 323 -20.94 -11.37 -5.55
C ILE A 323 -20.58 -12.71 -4.88
N ALA A 324 -19.31 -12.94 -4.56
CA ALA A 324 -18.82 -14.22 -4.05
C ALA A 324 -19.35 -14.56 -2.65
N HIS A 325 -19.71 -13.55 -1.83
CA HIS A 325 -20.35 -13.79 -0.54
C HIS A 325 -21.75 -14.40 -0.69
N VAL A 326 -22.50 -13.98 -1.71
CA VAL A 326 -23.87 -14.45 -1.97
C VAL A 326 -23.88 -15.75 -2.79
N ARG A 327 -23.05 -15.84 -3.85
CA ARG A 327 -23.12 -16.93 -4.84
C ARG A 327 -21.74 -17.59 -5.08
N PRO A 328 -21.19 -18.32 -4.09
CA PRO A 328 -19.82 -18.84 -4.14
C PRO A 328 -19.58 -19.87 -5.25
N GLU A 329 -20.59 -20.67 -5.65
CA GLU A 329 -20.44 -21.69 -6.70
C GLU A 329 -20.17 -21.07 -8.08
N GLU A 330 -20.84 -19.97 -8.43
CA GLU A 330 -20.62 -19.27 -9.70
C GLU A 330 -19.37 -18.39 -9.65
N ALA A 331 -19.05 -17.84 -8.48
CA ALA A 331 -17.81 -17.10 -8.25
C ALA A 331 -16.54 -17.98 -8.27
N ALA A 332 -16.66 -19.30 -8.08
CA ALA A 332 -15.53 -20.20 -7.86
C ALA A 332 -14.40 -20.11 -8.90
N GLN A 333 -14.74 -19.91 -10.18
CA GLN A 333 -13.74 -19.76 -11.26
C GLN A 333 -12.96 -18.45 -11.14
N ALA A 334 -13.63 -17.33 -10.82
CA ALA A 334 -12.97 -16.06 -10.56
C ALA A 334 -12.17 -16.11 -9.25
N VAL A 335 -12.68 -16.75 -8.20
CA VAL A 335 -11.98 -16.93 -6.92
C VAL A 335 -10.69 -17.76 -7.09
N ALA A 336 -10.67 -18.75 -7.98
CA ALA A 336 -9.46 -19.52 -8.29
C ALA A 336 -8.38 -18.71 -9.06
N LEU A 337 -8.75 -17.58 -9.68
CA LEU A 337 -7.85 -16.64 -10.35
C LEU A 337 -7.57 -15.39 -9.50
N ALA A 338 -8.20 -15.26 -8.33
CA ALA A 338 -7.98 -14.14 -7.42
C ALA A 338 -6.52 -14.10 -6.92
N GLY A 339 -6.00 -12.90 -6.72
CA GLY A 339 -4.59 -12.68 -6.35
C GLY A 339 -3.55 -12.93 -7.45
N ASN A 340 -3.78 -13.81 -8.44
CA ASN A 340 -2.79 -14.07 -9.50
C ASN A 340 -2.72 -12.92 -10.52
N LEU A 341 -1.60 -12.19 -10.51
CA LEU A 341 -1.38 -11.02 -11.38
C LEU A 341 -1.05 -11.36 -12.84
N GLU A 342 -0.54 -12.55 -13.16
CA GLU A 342 -0.37 -12.98 -14.56
C GLU A 342 -1.72 -13.21 -15.24
N ALA A 343 -2.71 -13.65 -14.46
CA ALA A 343 -4.06 -13.95 -14.92
C ALA A 343 -5.00 -12.73 -14.90
N THR A 344 -4.51 -11.49 -14.69
CA THR A 344 -5.35 -10.31 -14.43
C THR A 344 -6.43 -10.05 -15.48
N GLU A 345 -6.13 -10.16 -16.78
CA GLU A 345 -7.14 -9.97 -17.83
C GLU A 345 -8.24 -11.04 -17.77
N ALA A 346 -7.84 -12.32 -17.66
CA ALA A 346 -8.79 -13.44 -17.57
C ALA A 346 -9.63 -13.37 -16.27
N PHE A 347 -9.04 -12.89 -15.17
CA PHE A 347 -9.76 -12.63 -13.92
C PHE A 347 -10.80 -11.51 -14.10
N ILE A 348 -10.43 -10.39 -14.72
CA ILE A 348 -11.36 -9.30 -15.05
C ILE A 348 -12.51 -9.80 -15.93
N ASP A 349 -12.23 -10.55 -17.00
CA ASP A 349 -13.25 -11.12 -17.88
C ASP A 349 -14.28 -11.98 -17.11
N HIS A 350 -13.84 -12.82 -16.17
CA HIS A 350 -14.75 -13.63 -15.35
C HIS A 350 -15.55 -12.77 -14.35
N VAL A 351 -14.93 -11.75 -13.73
CA VAL A 351 -15.61 -10.84 -12.79
C VAL A 351 -16.66 -10.00 -13.50
N ASP A 352 -16.34 -9.41 -14.65
CA ASP A 352 -17.28 -8.57 -15.40
C ASP A 352 -18.37 -9.43 -16.06
N ALA A 353 -18.09 -10.68 -16.46
CA ALA A 353 -19.13 -11.64 -16.88
C ALA A 353 -20.10 -12.01 -15.75
N LEU A 354 -19.62 -12.12 -14.50
CA LEU A 354 -20.48 -12.32 -13.33
C LEU A 354 -21.34 -11.07 -13.04
N HIS A 355 -20.76 -9.87 -13.13
CA HIS A 355 -21.51 -8.61 -12.97
C HIS A 355 -22.57 -8.41 -14.06
N ALA A 356 -22.26 -8.75 -15.31
CA ALA A 356 -23.22 -8.68 -16.41
C ALA A 356 -24.43 -9.61 -16.18
N ARG A 357 -24.19 -10.84 -15.67
CA ARG A 357 -25.27 -11.77 -15.29
C ARG A 357 -26.09 -11.26 -14.10
N TRP A 358 -25.43 -10.71 -13.08
CA TRP A 358 -26.09 -10.13 -11.92
C TRP A 358 -27.01 -8.97 -12.32
N GLY A 359 -26.48 -7.99 -13.07
CA GLY A 359 -27.24 -6.86 -13.58
C GLY A 359 -28.37 -7.25 -14.55
N GLN A 360 -28.15 -8.26 -15.40
CA GLN A 360 -29.21 -8.83 -16.24
C GLN A 360 -30.35 -9.42 -15.38
N ALA A 361 -30.02 -10.22 -14.36
CA ALA A 361 -31.03 -10.80 -13.48
C ALA A 361 -31.81 -9.72 -12.70
N THR A 362 -31.11 -8.68 -12.21
CA THR A 362 -31.74 -7.52 -11.57
C THR A 362 -32.72 -6.81 -12.51
N ALA A 363 -32.28 -6.48 -13.74
CA ALA A 363 -33.12 -5.78 -14.72
C ALA A 363 -34.34 -6.62 -15.17
N GLN A 364 -34.16 -7.94 -15.35
CA GLN A 364 -35.27 -8.86 -15.66
C GLN A 364 -36.28 -8.94 -14.51
N ALA A 365 -35.80 -9.06 -13.27
CA ALA A 365 -36.66 -9.08 -12.09
C ALA A 365 -37.42 -7.75 -11.90
N GLN A 366 -36.74 -6.61 -12.05
CA GLN A 366 -37.36 -5.28 -12.02
C GLN A 366 -38.44 -5.12 -13.10
N THR A 367 -38.18 -5.55 -14.34
CA THR A 367 -39.17 -5.52 -15.43
C THR A 367 -40.42 -6.34 -15.09
N MET A 368 -40.27 -7.46 -14.36
CA MET A 368 -41.43 -8.25 -13.88
C MET A 368 -42.19 -7.54 -12.75
N LEU A 369 -41.49 -6.91 -11.81
CA LEU A 369 -42.11 -6.18 -10.70
C LEU A 369 -42.83 -4.91 -11.15
N GLU A 370 -42.25 -4.12 -12.05
CA GLU A 370 -42.90 -2.98 -12.69
C GLU A 370 -44.22 -3.41 -13.38
N ALA A 371 -44.22 -4.57 -14.06
CA ALA A 371 -45.42 -5.11 -14.68
C ALA A 371 -46.50 -5.56 -13.67
N TRP A 372 -46.11 -5.95 -12.45
CA TRP A 372 -47.04 -6.33 -11.38
C TRP A 372 -47.56 -5.08 -10.63
N GLU A 373 -46.71 -4.07 -10.43
CA GLU A 373 -47.10 -2.75 -9.88
C GLU A 373 -48.13 -2.04 -10.76
N LEU A 374 -47.99 -2.13 -12.08
CA LEU A 374 -48.95 -1.56 -13.04
C LEU A 374 -50.35 -2.22 -12.97
N GLU A 375 -50.44 -3.49 -12.59
CA GLU A 375 -51.71 -4.18 -12.28
C GLU A 375 -52.12 -4.01 -10.80
N GLY A 376 -51.30 -3.34 -9.98
CA GLY A 376 -51.60 -2.90 -8.62
C GLY A 376 -51.39 -3.94 -7.51
N PHE A 377 -50.41 -4.83 -7.67
CA PHE A 377 -49.94 -5.78 -6.65
C PHE A 377 -48.84 -5.16 -5.74
N ASP A 378 -48.67 -5.71 -4.53
CA ASP A 378 -47.55 -5.39 -3.65
C ASP A 378 -46.25 -6.10 -4.10
N THR A 379 -45.16 -5.34 -4.21
CA THR A 379 -43.84 -5.78 -4.68
C THR A 379 -42.69 -5.45 -3.71
N GLU A 380 -42.93 -4.76 -2.60
CA GLU A 380 -41.84 -4.23 -1.74
C GLU A 380 -40.94 -5.36 -1.21
N ALA A 381 -41.56 -6.45 -0.75
CA ALA A 381 -40.86 -7.65 -0.29
C ALA A 381 -40.04 -8.34 -1.40
N TRP A 382 -40.46 -8.23 -2.66
CA TRP A 382 -39.71 -8.80 -3.79
C TRP A 382 -38.52 -7.93 -4.19
N HIS A 383 -38.66 -6.59 -4.21
CA HIS A 383 -37.53 -5.68 -4.44
C HIS A 383 -36.42 -5.91 -3.41
N ALA A 384 -36.78 -6.05 -2.12
CA ALA A 384 -35.83 -6.38 -1.06
C ALA A 384 -35.06 -7.70 -1.31
N ARG A 385 -35.71 -8.72 -1.91
CA ARG A 385 -35.07 -9.98 -2.30
C ARG A 385 -34.18 -9.84 -3.54
N VAL A 386 -34.61 -9.05 -4.53
CA VAL A 386 -33.83 -8.75 -5.75
C VAL A 386 -32.54 -8.00 -5.43
N HIS A 387 -32.54 -7.13 -4.42
CA HIS A 387 -31.33 -6.46 -3.93
C HIS A 387 -30.35 -7.41 -3.20
N GLN A 388 -30.80 -8.57 -2.70
CA GLN A 388 -29.96 -9.52 -1.95
C GLN A 388 -29.39 -10.64 -2.84
N ASP A 389 -30.24 -11.32 -3.61
CA ASP A 389 -29.83 -12.25 -4.68
C ASP A 389 -30.82 -12.12 -5.84
N PRO A 390 -30.51 -11.35 -6.90
CA PRO A 390 -31.41 -11.17 -8.04
C PRO A 390 -31.61 -12.46 -8.84
N ALA A 391 -30.66 -13.40 -8.81
CA ALA A 391 -30.75 -14.65 -9.55
C ALA A 391 -31.59 -15.70 -8.81
N ALA A 392 -31.60 -15.71 -7.47
CA ALA A 392 -32.60 -16.45 -6.69
C ALA A 392 -33.98 -15.79 -6.77
N ALA A 393 -34.06 -14.46 -6.60
CA ALA A 393 -35.31 -13.72 -6.68
C ALA A 393 -36.00 -13.90 -8.04
N LEU A 394 -35.27 -13.76 -9.16
CA LEU A 394 -35.82 -13.98 -10.51
C LEU A 394 -36.41 -15.39 -10.69
N ARG A 395 -35.70 -16.43 -10.26
CA ARG A 395 -36.20 -17.82 -10.34
C ARG A 395 -37.45 -18.06 -9.48
N ASP A 396 -37.62 -17.33 -8.38
CA ASP A 396 -38.83 -17.39 -7.56
C ASP A 396 -39.96 -16.52 -8.13
N LEU A 397 -39.65 -15.39 -8.78
CA LEU A 397 -40.62 -14.58 -9.55
C LEU A 397 -41.18 -15.36 -10.74
N GLU A 398 -40.33 -16.05 -11.52
CA GLU A 398 -40.73 -16.94 -12.62
C GLU A 398 -41.70 -18.05 -12.14
N ARG A 399 -41.44 -18.62 -10.95
CA ARG A 399 -42.34 -19.61 -10.32
C ARG A 399 -43.66 -18.98 -9.89
N HIS A 400 -43.62 -17.79 -9.29
CA HIS A 400 -44.79 -17.11 -8.75
C HIS A 400 -45.65 -16.43 -9.83
N GLN A 401 -45.09 -16.14 -11.01
CA GLN A 401 -45.77 -15.51 -12.14
C GLN A 401 -47.07 -16.22 -12.54
N GLY A 402 -47.12 -17.56 -12.46
CA GLY A 402 -48.34 -18.33 -12.72
C GLY A 402 -49.50 -18.02 -11.76
N HIS A 403 -49.20 -17.68 -10.51
CA HIS A 403 -50.19 -17.25 -9.52
C HIS A 403 -50.65 -15.81 -9.78
N VAL A 404 -49.72 -14.90 -10.09
CA VAL A 404 -50.03 -13.50 -10.43
C VAL A 404 -50.90 -13.41 -11.69
N HIS A 405 -50.58 -14.14 -12.75
CA HIS A 405 -51.43 -14.20 -13.95
C HIS A 405 -52.85 -14.70 -13.63
N ARG A 406 -52.99 -15.74 -12.79
CA ARG A 406 -54.30 -16.24 -12.35
C ARG A 406 -55.05 -15.21 -11.50
N ALA A 407 -54.36 -14.46 -10.64
CA ALA A 407 -54.95 -13.36 -9.88
C ALA A 407 -55.42 -12.21 -10.78
N ILE A 408 -54.65 -11.83 -11.81
CA ILE A 408 -55.03 -10.84 -12.83
C ILE A 408 -56.31 -11.28 -13.57
N ASP A 409 -56.36 -12.52 -14.04
CA ASP A 409 -57.54 -13.05 -14.75
C ASP A 409 -58.77 -13.14 -13.83
N LEU A 410 -58.59 -13.49 -12.55
CA LEU A 410 -59.68 -13.48 -11.56
C LEU A 410 -60.17 -12.05 -11.26
N ARG A 411 -59.28 -11.07 -11.08
CA ARG A 411 -59.65 -9.66 -10.88
C ARG A 411 -60.39 -9.10 -12.10
N ARG A 412 -59.93 -9.38 -13.31
CA ARG A 412 -60.63 -9.02 -14.57
C ARG A 412 -62.01 -9.69 -14.69
N ARG A 413 -62.18 -10.93 -14.23
CA ARG A 413 -63.51 -11.58 -14.11
C ARG A 413 -64.38 -10.92 -13.05
N MET A 414 -63.81 -10.52 -11.91
CA MET A 414 -64.50 -9.81 -10.84
C MET A 414 -65.01 -8.42 -11.27
N ASP A 415 -64.22 -7.70 -12.05
CA ASP A 415 -64.58 -6.39 -12.59
C ASP A 415 -65.70 -6.47 -13.64
N ALA A 416 -65.82 -7.61 -14.32
CA ALA A 416 -66.92 -7.90 -15.25
C ALA A 416 -68.21 -8.39 -14.56
N LEU A 417 -68.23 -8.59 -13.24
CA LEU A 417 -69.42 -9.03 -12.50
C LEU A 417 -70.36 -7.87 -12.18
N ASP A 418 -71.64 -8.05 -12.55
CA ASP A 418 -72.73 -7.17 -12.12
C ASP A 418 -73.11 -7.46 -10.67
N LEU A 419 -72.60 -6.62 -9.75
CA LEU A 419 -72.85 -6.71 -8.32
C LEU A 419 -73.98 -5.79 -7.83
N SER A 420 -74.77 -5.20 -8.74
CA SER A 420 -75.83 -4.22 -8.40
C SER A 420 -76.92 -4.75 -7.47
N VAL A 421 -77.01 -6.07 -7.31
CA VAL A 421 -77.97 -6.80 -6.44
C VAL A 421 -77.30 -7.37 -5.17
N GLU A 422 -75.99 -7.58 -5.16
CA GLU A 422 -75.28 -8.28 -4.06
C GLU A 422 -74.34 -7.36 -3.24
N GLY A 423 -73.95 -6.21 -3.79
CA GLY A 423 -73.05 -5.25 -3.15
C GLY A 423 -71.56 -5.53 -3.40
N GLU A 424 -70.75 -4.47 -3.32
CA GLU A 424 -69.34 -4.51 -3.73
C GLU A 424 -68.38 -4.98 -2.64
N GLY A 425 -68.75 -4.93 -1.36
CA GLY A 425 -67.87 -5.26 -0.23
C GLY A 425 -67.18 -6.64 -0.31
N PRO A 426 -67.88 -7.71 -0.75
CA PRO A 426 -67.22 -8.99 -1.00
C PRO A 426 -66.23 -8.95 -2.18
N ARG A 427 -66.43 -8.12 -3.21
CA ARG A 427 -65.45 -7.94 -4.29
C ARG A 427 -64.24 -7.16 -3.82
N THR A 428 -64.41 -6.07 -3.06
CA THR A 428 -63.27 -5.29 -2.56
C THR A 428 -62.39 -6.14 -1.63
N HIS A 429 -62.99 -6.95 -0.76
CA HIS A 429 -62.23 -7.85 0.11
C HIS A 429 -61.41 -8.91 -0.66
N HIS A 430 -61.98 -9.55 -1.69
CA HIS A 430 -61.21 -10.49 -2.50
C HIS A 430 -60.18 -9.78 -3.42
N ASP A 431 -60.43 -8.54 -3.86
CA ASP A 431 -59.45 -7.74 -4.63
C ASP A 431 -58.27 -7.31 -3.74
N GLU A 432 -58.53 -6.89 -2.50
CA GLU A 432 -57.50 -6.63 -1.48
C GLU A 432 -56.62 -7.86 -1.24
N LEU A 433 -57.24 -9.03 -1.00
CA LEU A 433 -56.51 -10.29 -0.80
C LEU A 433 -55.67 -10.67 -2.04
N LEU A 434 -56.21 -10.52 -3.26
CA LEU A 434 -55.51 -10.83 -4.50
C LEU A 434 -54.40 -9.82 -4.88
N ARG A 435 -54.19 -8.74 -4.13
CA ARG A 435 -53.04 -7.82 -4.32
C ARG A 435 -51.84 -8.16 -3.43
N THR A 436 -52.02 -9.02 -2.44
CA THR A 436 -50.97 -9.37 -1.46
C THR A 436 -49.88 -10.25 -2.06
N VAL A 437 -48.68 -10.21 -1.46
CA VAL A 437 -47.50 -10.98 -1.87
C VAL A 437 -47.71 -12.50 -1.80
N ASP A 438 -48.51 -12.98 -0.85
CA ASP A 438 -48.68 -14.41 -0.55
C ASP A 438 -49.85 -15.06 -1.34
N LEU A 439 -49.81 -14.96 -2.67
CA LEU A 439 -50.75 -15.67 -3.55
C LEU A 439 -50.56 -17.20 -3.45
N THR A 440 -51.35 -17.83 -2.58
CA THR A 440 -51.43 -19.28 -2.42
C THR A 440 -52.42 -19.91 -3.41
N PRO A 441 -52.22 -21.17 -3.83
CA PRO A 441 -53.16 -21.86 -4.73
C PRO A 441 -54.55 -22.00 -4.09
N ASP A 442 -54.63 -22.23 -2.78
CA ASP A 442 -55.89 -22.40 -2.04
C ASP A 442 -56.73 -21.09 -2.05
N LEU A 443 -56.09 -19.93 -1.87
CA LEU A 443 -56.75 -18.62 -1.99
C LEU A 443 -57.27 -18.39 -3.42
N LEU A 444 -56.47 -18.71 -4.44
CA LEU A 444 -56.87 -18.58 -5.84
C LEU A 444 -58.03 -19.52 -6.19
N ASP A 445 -58.05 -20.73 -5.63
CA ASP A 445 -59.16 -21.69 -5.76
C ASP A 445 -60.43 -21.21 -5.04
N GLU A 446 -60.32 -20.58 -3.86
CA GLU A 446 -61.47 -20.00 -3.16
C GLU A 446 -62.07 -18.81 -3.93
N VAL A 447 -61.24 -17.88 -4.40
CA VAL A 447 -61.70 -16.73 -5.20
C VAL A 447 -62.26 -17.19 -6.53
N GLU A 448 -61.68 -18.20 -7.18
CA GLU A 448 -62.25 -18.81 -8.39
C GLU A 448 -63.60 -19.49 -8.10
N ALA A 449 -63.74 -20.19 -6.97
CA ALA A 449 -65.00 -20.79 -6.56
C ALA A 449 -66.05 -19.73 -6.21
N TRP A 450 -65.67 -18.58 -5.65
CA TRP A 450 -66.56 -17.45 -5.38
C TRP A 450 -67.01 -16.73 -6.66
N THR A 451 -66.08 -16.30 -7.52
CA THR A 451 -66.38 -15.69 -8.82
C THR A 451 -67.23 -16.61 -9.69
N SER A 452 -66.85 -17.89 -9.83
CA SER A 452 -67.60 -18.86 -10.64
C SER A 452 -69.00 -19.17 -10.09
N ARG A 453 -69.25 -18.96 -8.78
CA ARG A 453 -70.61 -19.00 -8.21
C ARG A 453 -71.41 -17.77 -8.62
N LEU A 454 -70.80 -16.59 -8.56
CA LEU A 454 -71.42 -15.33 -8.98
C LEU A 454 -71.72 -15.29 -10.48
N GLU A 455 -70.77 -15.61 -11.35
CA GLU A 455 -70.96 -15.68 -12.81
C GLU A 455 -72.18 -16.54 -13.19
N ARG A 456 -72.35 -17.69 -12.52
CA ARG A 456 -73.51 -18.58 -12.71
C ARG A 456 -74.80 -17.98 -12.17
N ARG A 457 -74.75 -17.22 -11.06
CA ARG A 457 -75.92 -16.57 -10.46
C ARG A 457 -76.36 -15.35 -11.27
N THR A 458 -75.45 -14.45 -11.64
CA THR A 458 -75.73 -13.28 -12.49
C THR A 458 -76.24 -13.71 -13.86
N SER A 459 -75.65 -14.74 -14.49
CA SER A 459 -76.13 -15.30 -15.76
C SER A 459 -77.56 -15.86 -15.66
N ARG A 460 -77.86 -16.65 -14.61
CA ARG A 460 -79.23 -17.16 -14.36
C ARG A 460 -80.22 -16.06 -14.03
N HIS A 461 -79.78 -15.02 -13.32
CA HIS A 461 -80.63 -13.88 -13.01
C HIS A 461 -80.95 -13.10 -14.30
N ARG A 462 -79.94 -12.85 -15.15
CA ARG A 462 -80.14 -12.22 -16.45
C ARG A 462 -81.05 -13.04 -17.37
N SER A 463 -80.92 -14.38 -17.39
CA SER A 463 -81.83 -15.24 -18.17
C SER A 463 -83.26 -15.20 -17.64
N LEU A 464 -83.47 -15.20 -16.32
CA LEU A 464 -84.81 -15.07 -15.71
C LEU A 464 -85.45 -13.71 -16.05
N ILE A 465 -84.71 -12.61 -15.91
CA ILE A 465 -85.17 -11.26 -16.29
C ILE A 465 -85.52 -11.21 -17.79
N LEU A 466 -84.70 -11.83 -18.66
CA LEU A 466 -84.97 -11.93 -20.09
C LEU A 466 -86.23 -12.75 -20.40
N GLU A 467 -86.42 -13.90 -19.75
CA GLU A 467 -87.63 -14.72 -19.87
C GLU A 467 -88.87 -13.92 -19.48
N GLU A 468 -88.87 -13.27 -18.31
CA GLU A 468 -89.97 -12.41 -17.85
C GLU A 468 -90.23 -11.23 -18.79
N TRP A 469 -89.19 -10.60 -19.35
CA TRP A 469 -89.33 -9.53 -20.34
C TRP A 469 -89.95 -10.03 -21.65
N THR A 470 -89.56 -11.22 -22.14
CA THR A 470 -90.22 -11.82 -23.32
C THR A 470 -91.67 -12.19 -23.06
N ASP A 471 -92.01 -12.58 -21.83
CA ASP A 471 -93.39 -12.89 -21.44
C ASP A 471 -94.27 -11.64 -21.26
N LEU A 472 -93.70 -10.52 -20.81
CA LEU A 472 -94.35 -9.21 -20.84
C LEU A 472 -94.59 -8.73 -22.29
N ARG A 473 -93.63 -8.94 -23.20
CA ARG A 473 -93.80 -8.68 -24.64
C ARG A 473 -94.89 -9.57 -25.26
N ARG A 474 -94.85 -10.88 -25.02
CA ARG A 474 -95.86 -11.86 -25.52
C ARG A 474 -97.28 -11.49 -25.12
N ARG A 475 -97.46 -10.80 -23.99
CA ARG A 475 -98.76 -10.35 -23.47
C ARG A 475 -99.16 -8.95 -23.96
N GLY A 476 -98.31 -8.24 -24.71
CA GLY A 476 -98.59 -6.93 -25.31
C GLY A 476 -98.32 -5.71 -24.40
N TRP A 477 -97.29 -5.77 -23.54
CA TRP A 477 -97.00 -4.69 -22.56
C TRP A 477 -95.65 -3.98 -22.77
N THR A 478 -94.81 -4.49 -23.67
CA THR A 478 -93.53 -3.88 -24.09
C THR A 478 -93.34 -4.11 -25.58
N ASP A 479 -92.72 -3.15 -26.27
CA ASP A 479 -92.35 -3.27 -27.70
C ASP A 479 -90.87 -3.68 -27.87
N ASP A 480 -90.02 -3.37 -26.88
CA ASP A 480 -88.57 -3.58 -26.93
C ASP A 480 -88.15 -5.05 -26.97
N VAL A 481 -87.20 -5.36 -27.87
CA VAL A 481 -86.75 -6.72 -28.21
C VAL A 481 -85.87 -7.38 -27.12
N SER A 482 -85.20 -6.58 -26.28
CA SER A 482 -84.44 -7.01 -25.10
C SER A 482 -84.16 -5.79 -24.21
N PRO A 483 -83.98 -5.94 -22.88
CA PRO A 483 -83.21 -4.96 -22.11
C PRO A 483 -81.80 -4.78 -22.74
N PRO A 484 -81.21 -3.57 -22.71
CA PRO A 484 -79.88 -3.31 -23.25
C PRO A 484 -78.77 -4.14 -22.58
N PRO A 485 -77.67 -4.46 -23.30
CA PRO A 485 -76.52 -5.14 -22.70
C PRO A 485 -75.86 -4.32 -21.58
N SER A 486 -75.86 -2.99 -21.70
CA SER A 486 -75.32 -2.04 -20.71
C SER A 486 -76.20 -1.82 -19.47
N MET A 487 -77.39 -2.43 -19.40
CA MET A 487 -78.29 -2.30 -18.25
C MET A 487 -77.88 -3.28 -17.15
N SER A 488 -77.79 -2.79 -15.90
CA SER A 488 -77.51 -3.65 -14.75
C SER A 488 -78.71 -4.50 -14.35
N LEU A 489 -78.46 -5.60 -13.63
CA LEU A 489 -79.49 -6.52 -13.12
C LEU A 489 -80.52 -5.78 -12.27
N ALA A 490 -80.07 -4.97 -11.30
CA ALA A 490 -80.98 -4.23 -10.42
C ALA A 490 -81.82 -3.18 -11.17
N GLU A 491 -81.30 -2.57 -12.24
CA GLU A 491 -82.09 -1.67 -13.09
C GLU A 491 -83.11 -2.43 -13.94
N ALA A 492 -82.71 -3.57 -14.52
CA ALA A 492 -83.58 -4.40 -15.34
C ALA A 492 -84.73 -5.01 -14.51
N GLU A 493 -84.47 -5.46 -13.27
CA GLU A 493 -85.50 -5.84 -12.29
C GLU A 493 -86.49 -4.71 -12.05
N ARG A 494 -86.01 -3.51 -11.68
CA ARG A 494 -86.85 -2.32 -11.43
C ARG A 494 -87.75 -2.00 -12.63
N HIS A 495 -87.23 -2.17 -13.84
CA HIS A 495 -87.96 -1.93 -15.09
C HIS A 495 -89.06 -2.99 -15.33
N VAL A 496 -88.75 -4.28 -15.16
CA VAL A 496 -89.74 -5.38 -15.23
C VAL A 496 -90.86 -5.17 -14.20
N ASP A 497 -90.51 -4.75 -12.98
CA ASP A 497 -91.47 -4.52 -11.90
C ASP A 497 -92.33 -3.25 -12.12
N ALA A 498 -91.79 -2.22 -12.77
CA ALA A 498 -92.59 -1.07 -13.23
C ALA A 498 -93.62 -1.48 -14.30
N MET A 499 -93.21 -2.31 -15.27
CA MET A 499 -94.10 -2.86 -16.30
C MET A 499 -95.20 -3.75 -15.68
N ARG A 500 -94.86 -4.61 -14.71
CA ARG A 500 -95.83 -5.42 -13.94
C ARG A 500 -96.86 -4.57 -13.23
N LYS A 501 -96.45 -3.48 -12.57
CA LYS A 501 -97.36 -2.54 -11.88
C LYS A 501 -98.31 -1.88 -12.88
N ARG A 502 -97.80 -1.44 -14.05
CA ARG A 502 -98.61 -0.87 -15.14
C ARG A 502 -99.63 -1.86 -15.72
N ALA A 503 -99.29 -3.15 -15.80
CA ALA A 503 -100.19 -4.18 -16.29
C ALA A 503 -101.39 -4.45 -15.36
N LYS A 504 -101.20 -4.36 -14.03
CA LYS A 504 -102.25 -4.64 -13.05
C LYS A 504 -103.40 -3.62 -13.09
N ALA A 505 -103.11 -2.35 -13.41
CA ALA A 505 -104.12 -1.28 -13.43
C ALA A 505 -105.15 -1.40 -14.58
N LYS A 506 -104.74 -1.94 -15.74
CA LYS A 506 -105.57 -1.99 -16.97
C LYS A 506 -106.67 -3.06 -16.97
N ARG A 507 -106.83 -3.84 -15.89
CA ARG A 507 -107.82 -4.94 -15.78
C ARG A 507 -109.21 -4.52 -15.26
N LEU A 508 -109.43 -3.23 -14.97
CA LEU A 508 -110.58 -2.73 -14.21
C LEU A 508 -111.69 -2.05 -15.04
N ASP A 509 -111.57 -1.98 -16.37
CA ASP A 509 -112.53 -1.30 -17.25
C ASP A 509 -113.22 -2.24 -18.27
N GLY A 510 -114.52 -2.02 -18.51
CA GLY A 510 -115.54 -3.01 -18.88
C GLY A 510 -115.64 -3.45 -20.35
N GLY A 511 -114.56 -3.40 -21.12
CA GLY A 511 -114.49 -4.07 -22.44
C GLY A 511 -115.39 -3.50 -23.55
N ILE A 512 -115.89 -4.40 -24.43
CA ILE A 512 -116.49 -4.04 -25.73
C ILE A 512 -117.97 -3.64 -25.60
N GLU A 513 -118.74 -4.36 -24.78
CA GLU A 513 -120.20 -4.26 -24.68
C GLU A 513 -120.66 -2.86 -24.24
N GLY A 514 -119.99 -2.29 -23.23
CA GLY A 514 -120.23 -0.93 -22.74
C GLY A 514 -119.97 0.18 -23.76
N ARG A 515 -119.30 -0.10 -24.89
CA ARG A 515 -119.10 0.85 -25.99
C ARG A 515 -120.23 0.83 -27.02
N VAL A 516 -120.90 -0.31 -27.20
CA VAL A 516 -122.03 -0.43 -28.15
C VAL A 516 -123.30 0.22 -27.57
N ARG A 517 -123.65 -0.10 -26.31
CA ARG A 517 -124.85 0.42 -25.63
C ARG A 517 -124.94 1.96 -25.69
N ARG A 518 -123.81 2.64 -25.47
CA ARG A 518 -123.72 4.11 -25.44
C ARG A 518 -124.09 4.75 -26.79
N ARG A 519 -123.46 4.28 -27.88
CA ARG A 519 -123.62 4.85 -29.22
C ARG A 519 -125.02 4.65 -29.81
N VAL A 520 -125.70 3.56 -29.47
CA VAL A 520 -127.08 3.31 -29.92
C VAL A 520 -128.08 4.15 -29.12
N LEU A 521 -127.80 4.42 -27.84
CA LEU A 521 -128.62 5.29 -26.99
C LEU A 521 -128.62 6.74 -27.52
N GLU A 522 -127.43 7.27 -27.85
CA GLU A 522 -127.23 8.59 -28.46
C GLU A 522 -128.07 8.79 -29.74
N GLU A 523 -128.15 7.78 -30.62
CA GLU A 523 -128.91 7.86 -31.87
C GLU A 523 -130.44 7.81 -31.67
N ILE A 524 -130.92 7.02 -30.70
CA ILE A 524 -132.36 6.97 -30.35
C ILE A 524 -132.83 8.28 -29.69
N GLU A 525 -131.98 8.93 -28.88
CA GLU A 525 -132.31 10.22 -28.28
C GLU A 525 -132.34 11.37 -29.31
N ALA A 526 -131.52 11.28 -30.36
CA ALA A 526 -131.61 12.18 -31.51
C ALA A 526 -132.95 12.08 -32.27
N TRP A 527 -133.63 10.93 -32.26
CA TRP A 527 -134.99 10.79 -32.83
C TRP A 527 -136.07 11.32 -31.89
N ALA A 528 -135.95 11.12 -30.57
CA ALA A 528 -136.85 11.72 -29.59
C ALA A 528 -136.89 13.26 -29.73
N ALA A 529 -135.72 13.89 -29.89
CA ALA A 529 -135.60 15.34 -30.09
C ALA A 529 -136.25 15.85 -31.40
N GLN A 530 -136.43 14.98 -32.40
CA GLN A 530 -137.12 15.30 -33.65
C GLN A 530 -138.65 15.13 -33.56
N GLY A 531 -139.17 14.70 -32.40
CA GLY A 531 -140.61 14.51 -32.15
C GLY A 531 -141.14 13.11 -32.47
N TRP A 532 -140.27 12.10 -32.58
CA TRP A 532 -140.68 10.69 -32.70
C TRP A 532 -140.96 10.07 -31.32
N ASP A 533 -142.01 9.25 -31.21
CA ASP A 533 -142.19 8.34 -30.07
C ASP A 533 -141.15 7.22 -30.19
N VAL A 534 -140.31 7.05 -29.16
CA VAL A 534 -139.22 6.06 -29.13
C VAL A 534 -139.18 5.26 -27.82
N GLU A 535 -140.21 5.31 -26.98
CA GLU A 535 -140.19 4.66 -25.66
C GLU A 535 -140.01 3.14 -25.77
N ALA A 536 -140.66 2.53 -26.77
CA ALA A 536 -140.52 1.11 -27.09
C ALA A 536 -139.08 0.73 -27.51
N LEU A 537 -138.39 1.60 -28.26
CA LEU A 537 -136.99 1.38 -28.66
C LEU A 537 -136.02 1.52 -27.49
N LYS A 538 -136.24 2.49 -26.59
CA LYS A 538 -135.44 2.62 -25.35
C LYS A 538 -135.61 1.39 -24.45
N ALA A 539 -136.84 0.93 -24.21
CA ALA A 539 -137.10 -0.28 -23.44
C ALA A 539 -136.45 -1.54 -24.04
N ARG A 540 -136.37 -1.64 -25.38
CA ARG A 540 -135.70 -2.77 -26.05
C ARG A 540 -134.17 -2.69 -25.94
N LEU A 541 -133.59 -1.49 -25.93
CA LEU A 541 -132.14 -1.27 -25.82
C LEU A 541 -131.57 -1.73 -24.47
N GLU A 542 -132.33 -1.60 -23.38
CA GLU A 542 -131.91 -2.04 -22.05
C GLU A 542 -131.89 -3.56 -21.90
N ASN A 543 -132.79 -4.26 -22.61
CA ASN A 543 -132.93 -5.71 -22.54
C ASN A 543 -132.00 -6.47 -23.49
N ASN A 544 -131.75 -5.96 -24.71
CA ASN A 544 -130.70 -6.48 -25.59
C ASN A 544 -130.11 -5.36 -26.48
N PRO A 545 -128.90 -4.85 -26.17
CA PRO A 545 -128.31 -3.76 -26.94
C PRO A 545 -127.81 -4.18 -28.35
N MET A 546 -127.56 -5.46 -28.58
CA MET A 546 -127.11 -5.96 -29.88
C MET A 546 -128.27 -6.06 -30.89
N ASP A 547 -129.44 -6.56 -30.45
CA ASP A 547 -130.64 -6.70 -31.31
C ASP A 547 -131.23 -5.35 -31.73
N VAL A 548 -131.03 -4.30 -30.93
CA VAL A 548 -131.40 -2.93 -31.32
C VAL A 548 -130.36 -2.37 -32.30
N GLY A 549 -129.05 -2.51 -32.00
CA GLY A 549 -127.98 -2.08 -32.90
C GLY A 549 -128.07 -2.67 -34.32
N MET A 550 -128.46 -3.95 -34.43
CA MET A 550 -128.69 -4.63 -35.72
C MET A 550 -129.93 -4.11 -36.47
N ALA A 551 -130.94 -3.58 -35.77
CA ALA A 551 -132.18 -3.08 -36.37
C ALA A 551 -132.11 -1.62 -36.86
N MET A 552 -131.19 -0.82 -36.32
CA MET A 552 -131.04 0.61 -36.65
C MET A 552 -131.00 0.94 -38.16
N PRO A 553 -130.36 0.16 -39.06
CA PRO A 553 -130.35 0.46 -40.50
C PRO A 553 -131.76 0.45 -41.14
N GLY A 554 -132.63 -0.47 -40.73
CA GLY A 554 -134.01 -0.55 -41.25
C GLY A 554 -134.90 0.57 -40.71
N LEU A 555 -134.72 0.91 -39.42
CA LEU A 555 -135.44 2.00 -38.76
C LEU A 555 -135.08 3.37 -39.39
N ARG A 556 -133.80 3.61 -39.70
CA ARG A 556 -133.37 4.80 -40.47
C ARG A 556 -134.10 4.94 -41.80
N GLN A 557 -134.15 3.86 -42.61
CA GLN A 557 -134.82 3.88 -43.91
C GLN A 557 -136.32 4.20 -43.77
N ALA A 558 -137.01 3.63 -42.77
CA ALA A 558 -138.43 3.86 -42.54
C ALA A 558 -138.73 5.33 -42.15
N VAL A 559 -137.87 5.93 -41.31
CA VAL A 559 -137.93 7.35 -40.93
C VAL A 559 -137.72 8.28 -42.14
N GLU A 560 -136.78 7.97 -43.05
CA GLU A 560 -136.58 8.75 -44.28
C GLU A 560 -137.79 8.67 -45.24
N ASP A 561 -138.31 7.46 -45.46
CA ASP A 561 -139.44 7.21 -46.37
C ASP A 561 -140.79 7.70 -45.85
N HIS A 562 -140.88 8.14 -44.59
CA HIS A 562 -142.07 8.78 -44.01
C HIS A 562 -142.63 9.92 -44.89
N ARG A 563 -141.76 10.70 -45.56
CA ARG A 563 -142.17 11.77 -46.50
C ARG A 563 -142.85 11.26 -47.78
N ARG A 564 -142.72 9.97 -48.12
CA ARG A 564 -143.45 9.29 -49.20
C ARG A 564 -144.73 8.66 -48.66
N LEU A 565 -144.65 7.94 -47.54
CA LEU A 565 -145.79 7.33 -46.84
C LEU A 565 -146.89 8.38 -46.54
N ARG A 566 -146.50 9.51 -45.94
CA ARG A 566 -147.41 10.64 -45.62
C ARG A 566 -148.22 11.10 -46.83
N ARG A 567 -147.59 11.26 -48.00
CA ARG A 567 -148.27 11.71 -49.23
C ARG A 567 -149.21 10.65 -49.83
N ARG A 568 -148.93 9.36 -49.63
CA ARG A 568 -149.83 8.27 -50.06
C ARG A 568 -151.05 8.17 -49.15
N LEU A 569 -150.89 8.42 -47.85
CA LEU A 569 -152.00 8.49 -46.89
C LEU A 569 -152.83 9.77 -47.06
N GLU A 570 -152.22 10.93 -47.32
CA GLU A 570 -152.94 12.20 -47.61
C GLU A 570 -153.83 12.15 -48.87
N ALA A 571 -153.65 11.17 -49.76
CA ALA A 571 -154.51 10.92 -50.93
C ALA A 571 -155.73 10.00 -50.63
N LEU A 572 -155.82 9.52 -49.39
CA LEU A 572 -156.91 8.85 -48.68
C LEU A 572 -158.29 9.55 -48.57
N PRO A 573 -159.45 9.01 -49.01
CA PRO A 573 -160.74 9.61 -48.63
C PRO A 573 -161.13 9.24 -47.18
N TRP A 574 -160.45 9.83 -46.19
CA TRP A 574 -160.65 9.57 -44.76
C TRP A 574 -161.99 10.10 -44.20
N GLU A 575 -162.66 10.98 -44.92
CA GLU A 575 -164.04 11.46 -44.68
C GLU A 575 -165.08 10.32 -44.62
N ARG A 576 -164.67 9.09 -44.97
CA ARG A 576 -165.48 7.88 -44.95
C ARG A 576 -165.26 7.01 -43.70
N ASN A 577 -164.20 7.28 -42.90
CA ASN A 577 -163.96 6.63 -41.60
C ASN A 577 -162.94 7.42 -40.75
N ALA A 578 -163.43 8.28 -39.85
CA ALA A 578 -162.58 9.09 -38.97
C ALA A 578 -161.79 8.25 -37.93
N ALA A 579 -162.32 7.10 -37.48
CA ALA A 579 -161.69 6.27 -36.46
C ALA A 579 -160.41 5.57 -36.97
N LEU A 580 -160.47 4.98 -38.17
CA LEU A 580 -159.27 4.46 -38.86
C LEU A 580 -158.26 5.59 -39.15
N GLY A 581 -158.75 6.81 -39.43
CA GLY A 581 -157.92 7.98 -39.57
C GLY A 581 -157.12 8.31 -38.29
N ALA A 582 -157.69 8.09 -37.11
CA ALA A 582 -157.00 8.34 -35.83
C ALA A 582 -155.94 7.28 -35.50
N GLU A 583 -156.25 5.99 -35.70
CA GLU A 583 -155.30 4.87 -35.47
C GLU A 583 -154.02 5.05 -36.32
N VAL A 584 -154.18 5.40 -37.60
CA VAL A 584 -153.06 5.66 -38.51
C VAL A 584 -152.24 6.88 -38.06
N LEU A 585 -152.87 7.91 -37.48
CA LEU A 585 -152.15 9.08 -36.96
C LEU A 585 -151.33 8.77 -35.69
N GLU A 586 -151.73 7.80 -34.86
CA GLU A 586 -150.88 7.32 -33.76
C GLU A 586 -149.71 6.48 -34.30
N ARG A 587 -149.99 5.47 -35.14
CA ARG A 587 -148.95 4.59 -35.71
C ARG A 587 -147.93 5.34 -36.57
N MET A 588 -148.30 6.51 -37.14
CA MET A 588 -147.37 7.39 -37.87
C MET A 588 -146.30 8.08 -36.99
N GLN A 589 -146.43 8.04 -35.65
CA GLN A 589 -145.52 8.71 -34.71
C GLN A 589 -144.39 7.80 -34.20
N ARG A 590 -144.51 6.48 -34.38
CA ARG A 590 -143.54 5.46 -33.95
C ARG A 590 -142.68 4.99 -35.13
N PRO A 591 -141.34 5.15 -35.11
CA PRO A 591 -140.48 4.85 -36.25
C PRO A 591 -140.49 3.36 -36.62
N GLU A 592 -140.64 2.45 -35.65
CA GLU A 592 -140.78 1.01 -35.89
C GLU A 592 -142.08 0.62 -36.61
N ALA A 593 -143.18 1.38 -36.43
CA ALA A 593 -144.48 1.07 -37.04
C ALA A 593 -144.63 1.61 -38.48
N LEU A 594 -143.71 2.47 -38.93
CA LEU A 594 -143.74 3.08 -40.27
C LEU A 594 -143.59 2.05 -41.39
N LEU A 595 -142.79 0.99 -41.18
CA LEU A 595 -142.57 -0.05 -42.18
C LEU A 595 -143.86 -0.83 -42.45
N ASP A 596 -144.59 -1.19 -41.39
CA ASP A 596 -145.84 -1.94 -41.48
C ASP A 596 -146.95 -1.09 -42.11
N LEU A 597 -147.09 0.18 -41.70
CA LEU A 597 -148.00 1.14 -42.33
C LEU A 597 -147.76 1.30 -43.84
N ALA A 598 -146.51 1.22 -44.30
CA ALA A 598 -146.19 1.30 -45.72
C ALA A 598 -146.65 0.06 -46.52
N HIS A 599 -146.78 -1.10 -45.86
CA HIS A 599 -147.32 -2.34 -46.44
C HIS A 599 -148.85 -2.42 -46.35
N GLU A 600 -149.47 -1.96 -45.26
CA GLU A 600 -150.93 -1.98 -45.03
C GLU A 600 -151.74 -1.01 -45.92
N LEU A 601 -151.06 -0.04 -46.55
CA LEU A 601 -151.63 0.99 -47.41
C LEU A 601 -152.72 0.54 -48.42
N PRO A 602 -152.58 -0.59 -49.16
CA PRO A 602 -153.61 -1.06 -50.10
C PRO A 602 -154.90 -1.53 -49.41
N ASP A 603 -154.80 -2.08 -48.20
CA ASP A 603 -155.94 -2.56 -47.42
C ASP A 603 -156.65 -1.43 -46.68
N LEU A 604 -155.91 -0.41 -46.22
CA LEU A 604 -156.49 0.86 -45.75
C LEU A 604 -157.30 1.52 -46.86
N ALA A 605 -156.76 1.61 -48.08
CA ALA A 605 -157.48 2.15 -49.24
C ALA A 605 -158.76 1.34 -49.58
N ARG A 606 -158.69 0.00 -49.50
CA ARG A 606 -159.84 -0.90 -49.71
C ARG A 606 -160.93 -0.70 -48.66
N ARG A 607 -160.56 -0.58 -47.38
CA ARG A 607 -161.49 -0.33 -46.26
C ARG A 607 -162.21 1.01 -46.44
N LEU A 608 -161.48 2.10 -46.70
CA LEU A 608 -162.08 3.41 -46.95
C LEU A 608 -163.00 3.43 -48.17
N ALA A 609 -162.67 2.69 -49.24
CA ALA A 609 -163.53 2.57 -50.41
C ALA A 609 -164.88 1.88 -50.13
N SER A 610 -164.96 1.06 -49.07
CA SER A 610 -166.17 0.32 -48.68
C SER A 610 -167.10 1.03 -47.67
N SER A 611 -166.64 2.09 -47.00
CA SER A 611 -167.43 2.83 -46.01
C SER A 611 -168.30 3.93 -46.66
N PRO A 612 -169.51 4.24 -46.16
CA PRO A 612 -170.31 5.36 -46.65
C PRO A 612 -169.60 6.71 -46.37
N PRO A 613 -169.86 7.77 -47.15
CA PRO A 613 -169.37 9.12 -46.85
C PRO A 613 -170.15 9.74 -45.69
N ASP A 614 -169.46 10.42 -44.78
CA ASP A 614 -170.04 11.09 -43.62
C ASP A 614 -169.84 12.61 -43.76
N SER A 615 -170.92 13.39 -43.79
CA SER A 615 -170.88 14.80 -44.23
C SER A 615 -170.20 15.73 -43.23
N ASP A 616 -170.14 15.33 -41.97
CA ASP A 616 -169.71 16.17 -40.86
C ASP A 616 -168.28 15.79 -40.40
N ALA A 617 -167.59 14.96 -41.19
CA ALA A 617 -166.25 14.45 -40.88
C ALA A 617 -165.18 15.56 -40.95
N PRO A 618 -164.29 15.68 -39.93
CA PRO A 618 -163.21 16.67 -39.94
C PRO A 618 -162.14 16.34 -40.99
N THR A 619 -161.60 17.36 -41.67
CA THR A 619 -160.59 17.18 -42.72
C THR A 619 -159.30 16.56 -42.18
N TRP A 620 -159.07 15.28 -42.52
CA TRP A 620 -157.89 14.54 -42.09
C TRP A 620 -156.60 15.15 -42.66
N ARG A 621 -155.56 15.26 -41.83
CA ARG A 621 -154.22 15.69 -42.22
C ARG A 621 -153.20 14.79 -41.56
N ALA A 622 -152.31 14.20 -42.37
CA ALA A 622 -151.31 13.29 -41.88
C ALA A 622 -150.30 13.99 -40.93
N TRP A 623 -149.91 13.27 -39.88
CA TRP A 623 -148.93 13.73 -38.91
C TRP A 623 -147.59 14.11 -39.57
N ARG A 624 -146.86 15.03 -38.93
CA ARG A 624 -145.54 15.49 -39.34
C ARG A 624 -144.66 15.62 -38.10
N PRO A 625 -143.43 15.06 -38.09
CA PRO A 625 -142.48 15.31 -37.02
C PRO A 625 -142.23 16.82 -36.96
N THR A 626 -142.58 17.40 -35.82
CA THR A 626 -142.43 18.83 -35.52
C THR A 626 -141.43 18.88 -34.37
N PRO A 627 -140.23 19.46 -34.58
CA PRO A 627 -139.24 19.51 -33.50
C PRO A 627 -139.82 20.28 -32.32
N ALA A 628 -139.61 19.75 -31.11
CA ALA A 628 -140.05 20.43 -29.89
C ALA A 628 -139.43 21.84 -29.84
N PRO A 629 -140.18 22.88 -29.43
CA PRO A 629 -139.66 24.25 -29.40
C PRO A 629 -138.46 24.30 -28.44
N SER A 630 -137.27 24.51 -28.99
CA SER A 630 -136.02 24.52 -28.26
C SER A 630 -136.01 25.68 -27.26
N THR A 631 -136.23 25.38 -25.97
CA THR A 631 -136.11 26.34 -24.88
C THR A 631 -134.66 26.83 -24.78
N PRO A 632 -134.35 28.10 -25.07
CA PRO A 632 -132.99 28.61 -24.95
C PRO A 632 -132.68 28.82 -23.47
N SER A 633 -131.82 27.97 -22.90
CA SER A 633 -131.27 28.24 -21.57
C SER A 633 -130.25 29.36 -21.70
N ALA A 634 -130.66 30.57 -21.30
CA ALA A 634 -129.89 31.80 -21.36
C ALA A 634 -128.71 31.80 -20.35
N PRO A 635 -127.73 32.71 -20.46
CA PRO A 635 -126.52 32.68 -19.64
C PRO A 635 -126.77 33.15 -18.20
N VAL A 636 -125.79 32.89 -17.33
CA VAL A 636 -125.68 33.49 -15.99
C VAL A 636 -124.27 34.08 -15.84
N GLU A 637 -124.19 35.40 -15.77
CA GLU A 637 -122.99 36.17 -15.42
C GLU A 637 -123.32 37.16 -14.29
N GLY A 638 -122.35 37.37 -13.39
CA GLY A 638 -122.31 38.43 -12.38
C GLY A 638 -123.26 38.29 -11.17
N GLU A 639 -123.06 39.01 -10.06
CA GLU A 639 -121.91 39.81 -9.54
C GLU A 639 -122.25 40.20 -8.06
N PRO A 640 -121.52 41.05 -7.27
CA PRO A 640 -120.41 41.97 -7.57
C PRO A 640 -119.17 41.91 -6.64
N THR A 641 -118.22 42.82 -6.90
CA THR A 641 -116.88 43.06 -6.31
C THR A 641 -116.89 43.73 -4.91
N PRO A 642 -115.75 43.87 -4.20
CA PRO A 642 -114.82 45.00 -4.43
C PRO A 642 -113.31 44.67 -4.43
N GLU A 643 -112.52 45.68 -4.87
CA GLU A 643 -111.05 45.71 -5.04
C GLU A 643 -110.35 46.39 -3.82
N PRO A 644 -109.06 46.86 -3.85
CA PRO A 644 -107.88 46.54 -4.68
C PRO A 644 -106.59 46.31 -3.83
N VAL A 645 -105.40 46.41 -4.47
CA VAL A 645 -104.00 46.53 -3.95
C VAL A 645 -103.41 45.30 -3.22
N GLU A 646 -102.10 44.98 -3.23
CA GLU A 646 -100.86 45.43 -3.92
C GLU A 646 -99.79 44.29 -3.80
N ALA A 647 -98.62 44.20 -4.47
CA ALA A 647 -97.91 45.01 -5.48
C ALA A 647 -96.92 44.13 -6.32
N SER A 648 -96.18 44.77 -7.24
CA SER A 648 -94.79 44.57 -7.73
C SER A 648 -93.87 43.43 -7.19
N GLU A 649 -92.89 42.88 -7.94
CA GLU A 649 -92.38 43.20 -9.29
C GLU A 649 -91.45 42.12 -9.94
N ALA A 650 -91.24 42.25 -11.26
CA ALA A 650 -89.99 42.08 -12.02
C ALA A 650 -89.22 40.71 -12.13
N PHE A 651 -88.59 40.35 -13.27
CA PHE A 651 -88.79 40.72 -14.69
C PHE A 651 -88.06 39.70 -15.63
N ALA A 652 -88.75 39.22 -16.69
CA ALA A 652 -88.27 38.77 -18.02
C ALA A 652 -87.14 37.70 -18.24
N ALA A 653 -87.08 37.27 -19.51
CA ALA A 653 -86.07 36.45 -20.21
C ALA A 653 -85.74 37.18 -21.56
N PRO A 654 -85.13 36.60 -22.65
CA PRO A 654 -84.43 35.32 -22.87
C PRO A 654 -83.10 35.43 -23.70
N GLU A 655 -82.64 34.30 -24.28
CA GLU A 655 -81.87 34.12 -25.56
C GLU A 655 -80.34 34.45 -25.75
N HIS A 656 -79.63 33.43 -26.29
CA HIS A 656 -78.45 33.40 -27.20
C HIS A 656 -77.00 33.87 -26.82
N GLU A 657 -76.03 33.33 -27.59
CA GLU A 657 -74.53 33.35 -27.55
C GLU A 657 -73.84 34.65 -28.06
N PRO A 658 -72.46 34.85 -28.09
CA PRO A 658 -71.31 34.03 -27.58
C PRO A 658 -70.26 34.72 -26.60
N PRO A 659 -68.97 35.12 -26.89
CA PRO A 659 -67.81 34.66 -26.05
C PRO A 659 -66.65 35.64 -25.60
N ARG A 660 -65.92 35.30 -24.50
CA ARG A 660 -64.57 35.79 -23.99
C ARG A 660 -64.43 37.31 -23.61
N PRO A 661 -63.35 37.85 -22.96
CA PRO A 661 -62.08 37.32 -22.37
C PRO A 661 -61.78 37.78 -20.88
N GLU A 662 -60.50 37.91 -20.47
CA GLU A 662 -59.91 38.07 -19.08
C GLU A 662 -59.50 39.55 -18.73
N PRO A 663 -58.95 40.00 -17.53
CA PRO A 663 -57.53 39.82 -17.07
C PRO A 663 -57.14 39.70 -15.50
N PRO A 664 -56.51 40.63 -14.69
CA PRO A 664 -55.33 40.27 -13.80
C PRO A 664 -55.06 40.90 -12.35
N ALA A 665 -54.15 40.28 -11.56
CA ALA A 665 -53.09 40.78 -10.59
C ALA A 665 -53.35 41.75 -9.37
N PRO A 666 -52.58 41.69 -8.24
CA PRO A 666 -51.27 42.41 -8.04
C PRO A 666 -50.21 41.79 -7.04
N GLN A 667 -49.09 42.51 -6.74
CA GLN A 667 -47.98 42.19 -5.76
C GLN A 667 -47.69 43.36 -4.76
N PRO A 668 -46.87 43.20 -3.66
CA PRO A 668 -45.46 43.70 -3.64
C PRO A 668 -44.44 42.99 -2.65
N SER A 669 -43.18 43.47 -2.59
CA SER A 669 -42.00 43.03 -1.74
C SER A 669 -41.70 44.03 -0.56
N PRO A 670 -40.53 44.12 0.19
CA PRO A 670 -39.18 43.47 0.12
C PRO A 670 -38.37 43.17 1.46
N ALA A 671 -37.08 42.73 1.31
CA ALA A 671 -35.85 43.00 2.13
C ALA A 671 -35.22 41.93 3.12
N PRO A 672 -33.87 41.92 3.36
CA PRO A 672 -33.06 40.91 4.14
C PRO A 672 -32.10 41.58 5.19
N PRO A 673 -30.84 41.14 5.53
CA PRO A 673 -30.13 39.82 5.61
C PRO A 673 -29.38 39.57 6.98
N GLU A 674 -28.61 38.47 7.13
CA GLU A 674 -27.37 38.38 7.99
C GLU A 674 -26.50 37.13 7.63
N ALA A 675 -25.23 37.05 8.10
CA ALA A 675 -24.22 36.00 7.82
C ALA A 675 -23.51 35.56 9.15
N GLU A 676 -22.57 34.59 9.27
CA GLU A 676 -21.18 34.50 8.75
C GLU A 676 -20.59 33.05 8.95
N GLU A 677 -19.67 32.66 8.04
CA GLU A 677 -18.32 32.00 8.17
C GLU A 677 -18.13 30.59 8.82
N GLU A 678 -17.50 29.60 8.13
CA GLU A 678 -16.06 29.11 8.14
C GLU A 678 -15.69 28.17 9.32
N GLU A 679 -14.73 27.23 9.29
CA GLU A 679 -14.17 26.24 8.31
C GLU A 679 -13.37 25.16 9.13
N GLU A 680 -12.63 24.24 8.48
CA GLU A 680 -11.57 23.31 9.01
C GLU A 680 -11.91 22.01 9.81
N GLU A 681 -10.97 21.05 9.70
CA GLU A 681 -10.79 19.76 10.42
C GLU A 681 -9.33 19.74 11.00
N PRO A 682 -8.78 18.64 11.58
CA PRO A 682 -9.14 17.88 12.78
C PRO A 682 -7.97 17.91 13.81
N GLU A 683 -7.78 16.81 14.58
CA GLU A 683 -6.77 16.63 15.68
C GLU A 683 -7.09 17.47 16.95
N GLU A 684 -6.68 17.12 18.17
CA GLU A 684 -5.65 16.19 18.67
C GLU A 684 -6.18 15.39 19.89
N VAL A 685 -5.49 14.33 20.36
CA VAL A 685 -5.90 13.53 21.54
C VAL A 685 -4.81 13.53 22.62
N GLU A 686 -5.03 14.27 23.72
CA GLU A 686 -4.19 14.16 24.92
C GLU A 686 -4.66 13.00 25.83
N GLU A 687 -3.75 12.06 26.09
CA GLU A 687 -3.86 11.04 27.14
C GLU A 687 -2.76 11.29 28.20
N HIS A 688 -3.06 11.07 29.49
CA HIS A 688 -2.17 11.53 30.56
C HIS A 688 -2.03 10.54 31.74
N VAL A 689 -0.85 9.92 31.85
CA VAL A 689 -0.12 9.56 33.10
C VAL A 689 -0.74 8.41 33.95
N PRO A 690 0.04 7.40 34.42
CA PRO A 690 1.29 7.63 35.15
C PRO A 690 2.53 6.72 34.91
N GLU A 691 3.60 7.21 35.52
CA GLU A 691 4.98 6.74 35.75
C GLU A 691 5.11 5.55 36.74
N ILE A 692 6.20 4.78 36.65
CA ILE A 692 6.79 3.89 37.70
C ILE A 692 8.24 3.51 37.31
N GLU A 693 9.11 3.26 38.30
CA GLU A 693 10.58 3.11 38.17
C GLU A 693 11.11 1.65 38.03
N ASP A 694 12.34 1.56 37.47
CA ASP A 694 13.44 0.58 37.65
C ASP A 694 13.24 -0.86 38.19
N VAL A 695 13.72 -1.84 37.40
CA VAL A 695 14.58 -2.98 37.85
C VAL A 695 15.59 -3.31 36.73
N ALA A 696 16.81 -3.75 37.06
CA ALA A 696 17.88 -4.10 36.10
C ALA A 696 18.43 -5.53 36.29
N GLU A 697 18.89 -6.16 35.19
CA GLU A 697 19.90 -7.23 35.02
C GLU A 697 19.89 -7.64 33.52
N ASP A 698 20.89 -7.30 32.71
CA ASP A 698 22.23 -7.93 32.53
C ASP A 698 22.23 -9.28 31.77
N VAL A 699 22.62 -9.24 30.48
CA VAL A 699 23.24 -10.37 29.76
C VAL A 699 24.33 -9.85 28.81
N THR A 700 25.56 -10.30 29.03
CA THR A 700 26.79 -9.94 28.29
C THR A 700 26.82 -10.34 26.81
N ARG A 701 27.50 -9.55 25.95
CA ARG A 701 28.58 -10.10 25.08
C ARG A 701 29.54 -9.08 24.42
N ASP A 702 30.84 -9.41 24.47
CA ASP A 702 31.92 -9.07 23.51
C ASP A 702 32.08 -7.62 23.01
N GLU A 703 32.52 -6.70 23.88
CA GLU A 703 33.26 -5.50 23.43
C GLU A 703 34.71 -5.83 23.08
N LYS A 704 35.21 -5.28 21.96
CA LYS A 704 36.63 -5.34 21.59
C LYS A 704 37.41 -4.28 22.36
N THR A 705 38.30 -4.67 23.27
CA THR A 705 39.15 -3.73 24.01
C THR A 705 40.15 -3.03 23.07
N PRO A 706 40.11 -1.68 22.94
CA PRO A 706 41.13 -0.94 22.22
C PRO A 706 42.40 -0.83 23.09
N VAL A 707 43.57 -1.09 22.49
CA VAL A 707 44.87 -0.99 23.18
C VAL A 707 45.21 0.49 23.42
N MET A 708 44.85 1.02 24.58
CA MET A 708 45.31 2.34 25.02
C MET A 708 46.81 2.31 25.36
N LEU A 709 47.59 3.17 24.71
CA LEU A 709 48.96 3.46 25.15
C LEU A 709 48.94 4.05 26.56
N ARG A 710 49.58 3.36 27.51
CA ARG A 710 49.84 3.90 28.85
C ARG A 710 51.05 4.83 28.80
N THR A 711 50.81 6.14 28.88
CA THR A 711 51.86 7.10 29.25
C THR A 711 52.32 6.87 30.70
N PRO A 712 53.63 6.96 31.00
CA PRO A 712 54.16 6.66 32.34
C PRO A 712 53.98 7.85 33.29
N THR A 713 52.96 7.80 34.15
CA THR A 713 52.67 8.86 35.12
C THR A 713 53.18 8.53 36.52
N SER A 714 53.96 9.45 37.11
CA SER A 714 54.22 9.62 38.55
C SER A 714 54.85 8.47 39.35
N ARG A 715 56.13 8.66 39.74
CA ARG A 715 56.66 8.12 41.00
C ARG A 715 55.91 8.75 42.18
N THR A 716 55.39 7.94 43.10
CA THR A 716 55.85 7.76 44.50
C THR A 716 54.75 7.23 45.41
N ALA A 717 54.95 6.02 45.92
CA ALA A 717 54.41 5.57 47.21
C ALA A 717 55.54 4.81 47.90
N ALA A 718 55.80 5.12 49.17
CA ALA A 718 56.88 4.49 49.95
C ALA A 718 56.27 3.77 51.15
N GLY A 719 56.45 2.44 51.24
CA GLY A 719 55.93 1.63 52.34
C GLY A 719 56.16 0.14 52.14
N GLU A 720 57.26 -0.37 52.71
CA GLU A 720 57.45 -1.74 53.23
C GLU A 720 56.92 -2.97 52.45
N GLU A 721 56.77 -2.92 51.12
CA GLU A 721 56.34 -4.08 50.34
C GLU A 721 57.32 -5.28 50.43
N ASP A 722 56.76 -6.50 50.52
CA ASP A 722 57.49 -7.77 50.46
C ASP A 722 57.94 -8.06 49.02
N LEU A 723 59.12 -8.67 48.86
CA LEU A 723 59.59 -9.16 47.55
C LEU A 723 58.78 -10.35 47.04
N ARG A 724 58.19 -11.17 47.92
CA ARG A 724 57.47 -12.40 47.54
C ARG A 724 56.36 -12.18 46.50
N PRO A 725 55.41 -11.24 46.62
CA PRO A 725 54.41 -10.99 45.58
C PRO A 725 55.02 -10.55 44.24
N MET A 726 56.02 -9.67 44.25
CA MET A 726 56.70 -9.24 43.02
C MET A 726 57.44 -10.39 42.32
N LEU A 727 58.13 -11.24 43.09
CA LEU A 727 58.84 -12.41 42.56
C LEU A 727 57.88 -13.53 42.10
N SER A 728 56.69 -13.64 42.70
CA SER A 728 55.62 -14.52 42.22
C SER A 728 55.07 -14.06 40.87
N ALA A 729 54.74 -12.77 40.75
CA ALA A 729 54.27 -12.15 39.50
C ALA A 729 55.31 -12.27 38.37
N LEU A 730 56.59 -12.08 38.69
CA LEU A 730 57.72 -12.33 37.78
C LEU A 730 57.73 -13.76 37.22
N ILE A 731 57.67 -14.77 38.10
CA ILE A 731 57.77 -16.18 37.70
C ILE A 731 56.57 -16.56 36.81
N THR A 732 55.38 -16.11 37.19
CA THR A 732 54.14 -16.32 36.40
C THR A 732 54.22 -15.61 35.03
N GLY A 733 54.66 -14.35 34.99
CA GLY A 733 54.80 -13.57 33.74
C GLY A 733 55.89 -14.10 32.79
N LEU A 734 56.84 -14.87 33.31
CA LEU A 734 57.83 -15.61 32.50
C LEU A 734 57.28 -16.91 31.88
N GLY A 735 56.08 -17.35 32.27
CA GLY A 735 55.50 -18.63 31.85
C GLY A 735 55.90 -19.83 32.72
N LEU A 736 56.21 -19.61 34.00
CA LEU A 736 56.68 -20.65 34.92
C LEU A 736 55.74 -20.79 36.14
N ASP A 737 55.65 -22.00 36.69
CA ASP A 737 54.93 -22.26 37.94
C ASP A 737 55.64 -21.61 39.14
N ALA A 738 54.90 -20.81 39.91
CA ALA A 738 55.40 -20.22 41.16
C ALA A 738 55.47 -21.28 42.28
N PRO A 739 56.59 -21.40 43.02
CA PRO A 739 56.72 -22.40 44.08
C PRO A 739 55.91 -22.02 45.34
N ASP A 740 55.28 -23.02 45.98
CA ASP A 740 54.43 -22.88 47.19
C ASP A 740 55.09 -22.08 48.33
N ALA A 741 56.42 -22.10 48.41
CA ALA A 741 57.22 -21.33 49.35
C ALA A 741 58.31 -20.55 48.59
N LEU A 742 58.13 -19.24 48.50
CA LEU A 742 59.09 -18.32 47.89
C LEU A 742 60.19 -17.93 48.89
N ASP A 743 61.40 -18.39 48.60
CA ASP A 743 62.65 -18.07 49.29
C ASP A 743 63.74 -17.73 48.26
N ALA A 744 64.85 -17.11 48.70
CA ALA A 744 65.93 -16.77 47.78
C ALA A 744 66.51 -18.01 47.06
N GLY A 745 66.50 -19.18 47.70
CA GLY A 745 66.97 -20.44 47.14
C GLY A 745 66.03 -21.04 46.10
N SER A 746 64.70 -20.90 46.21
CA SER A 746 63.73 -21.39 45.21
C SER A 746 63.71 -20.52 43.97
N VAL A 747 63.70 -19.19 44.11
CA VAL A 747 63.77 -18.26 42.97
C VAL A 747 65.07 -18.45 42.17
N ARG A 748 66.19 -18.73 42.84
CA ARG A 748 67.45 -19.11 42.17
C ARG A 748 67.38 -20.47 41.46
N ARG A 749 66.61 -21.43 41.98
CA ARG A 749 66.38 -22.75 41.36
C ARG A 749 65.42 -22.71 40.18
N THR A 750 64.37 -21.88 40.21
CA THR A 750 63.41 -21.74 39.10
C THR A 750 64.02 -20.95 37.95
N LEU A 751 64.60 -19.77 38.20
CA LEU A 751 65.11 -18.90 37.12
C LEU A 751 66.45 -19.36 36.53
N GLY A 752 67.30 -20.03 37.32
CA GLY A 752 68.66 -20.42 36.94
C GLY A 752 68.79 -21.20 35.62
N PRO A 753 68.03 -22.30 35.41
CA PRO A 753 68.12 -23.10 34.18
C PRO A 753 67.82 -22.32 32.90
N HIS A 754 66.86 -21.39 32.94
CA HIS A 754 66.40 -20.66 31.76
C HIS A 754 67.41 -19.61 31.26
N VAL A 755 68.40 -19.22 32.08
CA VAL A 755 69.45 -18.27 31.68
C VAL A 755 70.21 -18.75 30.44
N GLN A 756 70.54 -20.05 30.37
CA GLN A 756 71.38 -20.62 29.31
C GLN A 756 70.59 -21.18 28.11
N GLN A 757 69.26 -21.25 28.16
CA GLN A 757 68.44 -21.70 27.03
C GLN A 757 68.55 -20.75 25.82
N GLN A 758 68.64 -21.30 24.62
CA GLN A 758 68.85 -20.59 23.36
C GLN A 758 68.11 -21.29 22.21
N PRO A 759 67.78 -20.59 21.11
CA PRO A 759 68.01 -19.16 20.85
C PRO A 759 66.94 -18.26 21.49
N LYS A 760 67.33 -17.22 22.24
CA LYS A 760 66.39 -16.18 22.74
C LYS A 760 67.02 -14.79 22.80
N ASP A 761 66.18 -13.76 22.97
CA ASP A 761 66.63 -12.37 23.13
C ASP A 761 67.57 -12.20 24.33
N ILE A 762 68.73 -11.59 24.10
CA ILE A 762 69.71 -11.28 25.15
C ILE A 762 69.19 -10.27 26.17
N ARG A 763 68.17 -9.46 25.86
CA ARG A 763 67.46 -8.63 26.86
C ARG A 763 66.76 -9.49 27.92
N VAL A 764 66.06 -10.56 27.50
CA VAL A 764 65.43 -11.55 28.41
C VAL A 764 66.51 -12.27 29.20
N THR A 765 67.60 -12.68 28.55
CA THR A 765 68.74 -13.32 29.24
C THR A 765 69.38 -12.39 30.29
N ARG A 766 69.55 -11.09 29.99
CA ARG A 766 70.12 -10.11 30.91
C ARG A 766 69.18 -9.77 32.07
N LEU A 767 67.87 -9.71 31.83
CA LEU A 767 66.84 -9.56 32.87
C LEU A 767 66.98 -10.66 33.92
N LEU A 768 67.03 -11.93 33.51
CA LEU A 768 67.24 -13.06 34.41
C LEU A 768 68.58 -12.95 35.19
N ARG A 769 69.67 -12.59 34.51
CA ARG A 769 71.01 -12.44 35.13
C ARG A 769 71.07 -11.29 36.14
N LEU A 770 70.34 -10.20 35.93
CA LEU A 770 70.27 -9.07 36.86
C LEU A 770 69.42 -9.41 38.09
N ILE A 771 68.25 -10.03 37.91
CA ILE A 771 67.39 -10.45 39.03
C ILE A 771 68.15 -11.43 39.94
N LEU A 772 68.85 -12.42 39.36
CA LEU A 772 69.67 -13.38 40.11
C LEU A 772 70.86 -12.77 40.87
N ARG A 773 71.29 -11.55 40.53
CA ARG A 773 72.36 -10.80 41.23
C ARG A 773 71.84 -9.80 42.27
N LEU A 774 70.63 -9.26 42.06
CA LEU A 774 69.97 -8.37 43.01
C LEU A 774 69.25 -9.12 44.14
N LEU A 775 69.03 -10.43 43.98
CA LEU A 775 68.40 -11.27 45.00
C LEU A 775 69.28 -11.41 46.26
N PRO A 776 68.83 -10.99 47.45
CA PRO A 776 69.58 -11.14 48.70
C PRO A 776 69.70 -12.61 49.14
N GLU A 777 70.43 -12.88 50.23
CA GLU A 777 70.52 -14.22 50.83
C GLU A 777 69.23 -14.59 51.57
N ALA A 778 68.60 -13.63 52.26
CA ALA A 778 67.24 -13.72 52.78
C ALA A 778 66.36 -12.61 52.19
N LEU A 779 65.16 -12.94 51.71
CA LEU A 779 64.26 -11.97 51.05
C LEU A 779 63.84 -10.82 51.98
N ASP A 780 63.78 -11.10 53.29
CA ASP A 780 63.35 -10.17 54.33
C ASP A 780 64.43 -9.11 54.66
N GLU A 781 65.67 -9.33 54.21
CA GLU A 781 66.83 -8.42 54.41
C GLU A 781 67.09 -7.50 53.21
N ALA A 782 66.21 -7.51 52.20
CA ALA A 782 66.36 -6.71 50.98
C ALA A 782 66.36 -5.19 51.24
N SER A 783 67.38 -4.48 50.75
CA SER A 783 67.43 -3.03 50.84
C SER A 783 66.34 -2.37 49.97
N LEU A 784 65.88 -1.16 50.34
CA LEU A 784 64.91 -0.41 49.54
C LEU A 784 65.38 -0.22 48.09
N THR A 785 66.67 0.02 47.88
CA THR A 785 67.32 0.06 46.55
C THR A 785 67.21 -1.26 45.79
N GLN A 786 67.37 -2.42 46.42
CA GLN A 786 67.17 -3.72 45.78
C GLN A 786 65.69 -3.95 45.43
N LYS A 787 64.75 -3.56 46.30
CA LYS A 787 63.30 -3.66 46.05
C LYS A 787 62.90 -2.81 44.84
N ASP A 788 63.32 -1.55 44.78
CA ASP A 788 63.10 -0.65 43.63
C ASP A 788 63.66 -1.20 42.32
N LEU A 789 64.87 -1.79 42.34
CA LEU A 789 65.50 -2.36 41.15
C LEU A 789 64.84 -3.67 40.69
N ILE A 790 64.42 -4.53 41.61
CA ILE A 790 63.66 -5.74 41.28
C ILE A 790 62.29 -5.37 40.72
N SER A 791 61.55 -4.45 41.34
CA SER A 791 60.24 -3.96 40.86
C SER A 791 60.32 -3.47 39.41
N ARG A 792 61.36 -2.69 39.07
CA ARG A 792 61.65 -2.26 37.68
C ARG A 792 61.89 -3.41 36.72
N LEU A 793 62.65 -4.43 37.13
CA LEU A 793 62.93 -5.61 36.30
C LEU A 793 61.67 -6.46 36.08
N VAL A 794 60.74 -6.52 37.04
CA VAL A 794 59.42 -7.15 36.83
C VAL A 794 58.59 -6.34 35.82
N GLY A 795 58.56 -5.01 35.93
CA GLY A 795 57.85 -4.15 34.98
C GLY A 795 58.34 -4.19 33.53
N MET A 796 59.53 -4.74 33.27
CA MET A 796 60.03 -5.00 31.91
C MET A 796 59.41 -6.25 31.26
N VAL A 797 58.92 -7.20 32.07
CA VAL A 797 58.43 -8.51 31.59
C VAL A 797 57.20 -8.34 30.70
N ASP A 798 56.22 -7.55 31.12
CA ASP A 798 55.02 -7.27 30.35
C ASP A 798 55.35 -6.62 28.98
N THR A 799 56.26 -5.65 28.98
CA THR A 799 56.72 -4.95 27.77
C THR A 799 57.44 -5.89 26.80
N LEU A 800 58.31 -6.77 27.31
CA LEU A 800 58.98 -7.79 26.50
C LEU A 800 58.01 -8.87 26.00
N ASN A 801 57.02 -9.26 26.82
CA ASN A 801 56.05 -10.29 26.49
C ASN A 801 55.07 -9.83 25.40
N ALA A 802 54.48 -8.64 25.56
CA ALA A 802 53.61 -8.04 24.55
C ALA A 802 54.34 -7.88 23.20
N TRP A 803 55.58 -7.39 23.23
CA TRP A 803 56.42 -7.24 22.04
C TRP A 803 56.76 -8.57 21.35
N THR A 804 57.02 -9.62 22.14
CA THR A 804 57.30 -10.98 21.64
C THR A 804 56.05 -11.61 21.02
N CYS A 805 54.91 -11.52 21.70
CA CYS A 805 53.60 -11.97 21.22
C CYS A 805 53.22 -11.31 19.87
N LEU A 806 53.38 -9.99 19.76
CA LEU A 806 53.14 -9.26 18.52
C LEU A 806 54.02 -9.79 17.36
N ARG A 807 55.32 -10.04 17.60
CA ARG A 807 56.22 -10.59 16.57
C ARG A 807 55.93 -12.04 16.17
N LEU A 808 55.30 -12.83 17.04
CA LEU A 808 54.80 -14.17 16.70
C LEU A 808 53.52 -14.09 15.85
N GLN A 809 52.59 -13.18 16.21
CA GLN A 809 51.34 -12.96 15.46
C GLN A 809 51.59 -12.48 14.02
N ALA A 810 52.51 -11.53 13.83
CA ALA A 810 52.94 -11.06 12.50
C ALA A 810 53.68 -12.13 11.67
N ARG A 811 53.96 -13.30 12.26
CA ARG A 811 54.56 -14.48 11.62
C ARG A 811 53.60 -15.68 11.52
N HIS A 812 52.36 -15.52 12.00
CA HIS A 812 51.37 -16.59 12.14
C HIS A 812 51.88 -17.80 12.94
N LEU A 813 52.71 -17.53 13.96
CA LEU A 813 53.23 -18.52 14.90
C LEU A 813 52.39 -18.52 16.21
N PRO A 814 52.33 -19.65 16.93
CA PRO A 814 51.67 -19.70 18.25
C PRO A 814 52.33 -18.74 19.23
N ASN A 815 51.53 -18.20 20.16
CA ASN A 815 51.96 -17.30 21.21
C ASN A 815 51.03 -17.39 22.44
N GLY A 816 51.44 -16.79 23.55
CA GLY A 816 50.68 -16.80 24.80
C GLY A 816 51.07 -17.95 25.74
N HIS A 817 52.20 -18.62 25.48
CA HIS A 817 52.77 -19.63 26.37
C HIS A 817 53.62 -18.99 27.49
N GLY A 818 53.86 -17.68 27.42
CA GLY A 818 54.62 -16.90 28.40
C GLY A 818 56.01 -16.57 27.89
N LEU A 819 56.61 -15.51 28.45
CA LEU A 819 57.76 -14.84 27.83
C LEU A 819 58.95 -15.77 27.53
N LEU A 820 59.21 -16.83 28.32
CA LEU A 820 60.34 -17.71 28.05
C LEU A 820 60.12 -18.66 26.87
N GLU A 821 58.94 -19.27 26.75
CA GLU A 821 58.62 -20.17 25.62
C GLU A 821 58.39 -19.35 24.35
N ASP A 822 57.61 -18.27 24.42
CA ASP A 822 57.35 -17.38 23.30
C ASP A 822 58.65 -16.74 22.76
N ALA A 823 59.63 -16.39 23.63
CA ALA A 823 60.92 -15.84 23.20
C ALA A 823 61.88 -16.90 22.60
N LEU A 824 61.73 -18.18 22.95
CA LEU A 824 62.47 -19.28 22.30
C LEU A 824 61.88 -19.58 20.92
N VAL A 825 60.55 -19.71 20.80
CA VAL A 825 59.85 -19.89 19.51
C VAL A 825 60.13 -18.72 18.56
N LEU A 826 60.10 -17.48 19.06
CA LEU A 826 60.47 -16.31 18.27
C LEU A 826 61.96 -16.32 17.88
N GLY A 827 62.84 -16.77 18.78
CA GLY A 827 64.28 -16.91 18.52
C GLY A 827 64.57 -17.91 17.40
N GLU A 828 64.00 -19.12 17.45
CA GLU A 828 64.17 -20.15 16.41
C GLU A 828 63.63 -19.66 15.06
N ALA A 829 62.46 -18.99 15.08
CA ALA A 829 61.88 -18.43 13.88
C ALA A 829 62.74 -17.31 13.27
N LEU A 830 63.41 -16.49 14.09
CA LEU A 830 64.28 -15.39 13.64
C LEU A 830 65.64 -15.87 13.16
N ASP A 831 66.20 -16.92 13.76
CA ASP A 831 67.43 -17.57 13.31
C ASP A 831 67.23 -18.25 11.95
N ARG A 832 66.08 -18.93 11.77
CA ARG A 832 65.70 -19.57 10.50
C ARG A 832 65.38 -18.57 9.39
N ILE A 833 64.65 -17.50 9.70
CA ILE A 833 64.31 -16.40 8.78
C ILE A 833 64.36 -15.08 9.57
N PRO A 834 65.34 -14.19 9.34
CA PRO A 834 65.39 -12.90 9.99
C PRO A 834 64.11 -12.07 9.76
N GLY A 835 63.67 -11.34 10.79
CA GLY A 835 62.47 -10.50 10.72
C GLY A 835 62.69 -9.17 9.99
N PRO A 836 61.61 -8.47 9.60
CA PRO A 836 61.69 -7.08 9.21
C PRO A 836 62.14 -6.19 10.38
N GLY A 837 62.78 -5.07 10.08
CA GLY A 837 63.29 -4.12 11.08
C GLY A 837 64.58 -4.56 11.77
N ARG A 838 64.79 -4.08 12.99
CA ARG A 838 66.05 -4.27 13.73
C ARG A 838 66.23 -5.72 14.18
N ARG A 839 67.40 -6.30 13.88
CA ARG A 839 67.76 -7.68 14.23
C ARG A 839 67.80 -7.83 15.76
N LEU A 840 67.26 -8.94 16.27
CA LEU A 840 67.41 -9.26 17.69
C LEU A 840 68.82 -9.80 17.95
N PRO A 841 69.48 -9.35 19.03
CA PRO A 841 70.68 -10.01 19.53
C PRO A 841 70.30 -11.34 20.18
N LEU A 842 70.33 -12.42 19.40
CA LEU A 842 70.19 -13.80 19.88
C LEU A 842 71.55 -14.32 20.45
N GLY A 843 71.50 -15.39 21.25
CA GLY A 843 72.68 -16.06 21.80
C GLY A 843 72.96 -15.75 23.27
N GLU A 844 74.17 -16.07 23.74
CA GLU A 844 74.54 -15.90 25.16
C GLU A 844 74.81 -14.44 25.56
N ASP A 845 74.38 -14.05 26.77
CA ASP A 845 74.74 -12.75 27.35
C ASP A 845 76.15 -12.79 27.98
N THR A 846 77.17 -12.66 27.13
CA THR A 846 78.59 -12.63 27.52
C THR A 846 79.01 -11.36 28.27
N HIS A 847 78.09 -10.42 28.50
CA HIS A 847 78.39 -9.17 29.21
C HIS A 847 78.76 -9.41 30.68
N ALA A 848 79.84 -8.77 31.12
CA ALA A 848 80.34 -8.84 32.48
C ALA A 848 79.54 -7.88 33.38
N LEU A 849 78.60 -8.44 34.14
CA LEU A 849 77.82 -7.68 35.12
C LEU A 849 78.62 -7.42 36.43
N PRO A 850 78.32 -6.34 37.17
CA PRO A 850 78.93 -6.01 38.47
C PRO A 850 78.67 -7.04 39.58
N SER A 851 79.44 -7.01 40.66
CA SER A 851 79.31 -7.94 41.79
C SER A 851 77.98 -7.72 42.53
N PRO A 852 77.43 -8.74 43.23
CA PRO A 852 76.14 -8.61 43.92
C PRO A 852 76.12 -7.60 45.09
N GLY A 853 77.28 -7.07 45.51
CA GLY A 853 77.37 -5.96 46.47
C GLY A 853 77.42 -4.55 45.85
N ASP A 854 77.69 -4.44 44.55
CA ASP A 854 78.01 -3.17 43.88
C ASP A 854 76.72 -2.47 43.42
N GLN A 855 75.90 -2.01 44.38
CA GLN A 855 74.53 -1.54 44.11
C GLN A 855 74.42 -0.39 43.10
N GLU A 856 75.38 0.54 43.08
CA GLU A 856 75.38 1.69 42.14
C GLU A 856 75.64 1.23 40.69
N ASP A 857 76.60 0.33 40.48
CA ASP A 857 76.89 -0.23 39.16
C ASP A 857 75.77 -1.17 38.67
N LEU A 858 75.17 -1.95 39.58
CA LEU A 858 73.98 -2.76 39.27
C LEU A 858 72.80 -1.87 38.88
N GLN A 859 72.57 -0.75 39.58
CA GLN A 859 71.59 0.25 39.18
C GLN A 859 71.89 0.79 37.78
N ALA A 860 73.15 1.09 37.46
CA ALA A 860 73.55 1.57 36.13
C ALA A 860 73.35 0.52 35.02
N GLU A 861 73.46 -0.78 35.30
CA GLU A 861 73.08 -1.85 34.35
C GLU A 861 71.56 -1.98 34.20
N VAL A 862 70.79 -1.90 35.29
CA VAL A 862 69.31 -1.95 35.23
C VAL A 862 68.77 -0.77 34.42
N MET A 863 69.27 0.46 34.62
CA MET A 863 68.87 1.62 33.81
C MET A 863 69.22 1.45 32.32
N ARG A 864 70.34 0.79 32.00
CA ARG A 864 70.72 0.50 30.60
C ARG A 864 69.83 -0.58 29.98
N LEU A 865 69.35 -1.55 30.75
CA LEU A 865 68.34 -2.51 30.29
C LEU A 865 66.97 -1.83 30.11
N ASP A 866 66.58 -0.95 31.04
CA ASP A 866 65.34 -0.14 30.98
C ASP A 866 65.28 0.68 29.68
N GLN A 867 66.40 1.32 29.31
CA GLN A 867 66.55 2.02 28.03
C GLN A 867 66.54 1.09 26.80
N ALA A 868 67.02 -0.15 26.91
CA ALA A 868 67.04 -1.14 25.82
C ALA A 868 65.72 -1.92 25.63
N VAL A 869 64.87 -1.94 26.66
CA VAL A 869 63.49 -2.47 26.59
C VAL A 869 62.55 -1.41 26.03
N ASN A 870 62.62 -0.17 26.52
CA ASN A 870 61.74 0.94 26.14
C ASN A 870 62.15 1.69 24.84
N LEU A 871 62.92 1.05 23.96
CA LEU A 871 63.10 1.58 22.59
C LEU A 871 61.75 1.50 21.84
N PRO A 872 61.41 2.49 20.98
CA PRO A 872 60.22 2.40 20.14
C PRO A 872 60.27 1.15 19.27
N SER A 873 59.11 0.56 18.95
CA SER A 873 59.01 -0.74 18.29
C SER A 873 59.81 -0.75 16.97
N ALA A 874 60.96 -1.42 17.00
CA ALA A 874 62.02 -1.26 16.00
C ALA A 874 61.72 -2.04 14.71
N GLY A 875 60.75 -1.54 13.95
CA GLY A 875 60.25 -2.02 12.67
C GLY A 875 59.07 -3.00 12.80
N GLY A 876 58.01 -2.70 12.05
CA GLY A 876 57.06 -3.68 11.51
C GLY A 876 55.73 -3.91 12.24
N ILE A 877 55.55 -3.47 13.50
CA ILE A 877 54.33 -3.81 14.27
C ILE A 877 53.92 -2.69 15.23
N ARG A 878 52.60 -2.45 15.28
CA ARG A 878 51.85 -1.62 16.23
C ARG A 878 50.83 -2.47 16.98
#